data_AF-A0A3S1FQN6-F1
#
_entry.id   AF-A0A3S1FQN6-F1
#
_cell.length_a   1.000
_cell.length_b   1.000
_cell.length_c   1.000
_cell.angle_alpha   90.00
_cell.angle_beta   90.00
_cell.angle_gamma   90.00
#
_symmetry.space_group_name_H-M   'P 1'
#
loop_
_entity.id
_entity.type
_entity.pdbx_description
1 polymer ?
#
loop_
_entity_poly.entity_id
_entity_poly.type
_entity_poly.pdbx_seq_one_letter_code
_entity_poly.pdbx_strand_id
1 'polypeptide(L)'
;MLDLPDARNRMVEVHLSRRGIHDHEVLEAMREVPREAFVAPGFEEFAYEDGPLPIAEGQTISQPYIVALMIEMAEIGPGDHVLEVGTGSGYAAAVMSRIVERVYTIERHAGLAETARQRFEELGYNNIEVRTGDGTKGWPDAAPFDAILVAAGGPGAPLALQEQLDVGGRLIIPVGDEPHDQRLLKVTRTGAATYSEEDFGGVRFVPLIGEQGWPENGSLADRPSGRARMRSLPEMIAAAAEPLPDFDDPAFGELFDRFGDRRVVLLGEASHGTSEFYRARAAITRRLIEKHGFTIVAVEADWPDAAAIDRYVRHRSSRADADPPFQRFPTWMWRNTDVAAFVDWMRLHNERIRISSRLAGFYGLDIYNMSGSIAAVLQYLDRVDPQAAKIARERYGCLTPWQNEPSTYGRVALTSGYEKCEQAVLEQCRELLAKQLDYAQQDGVDFLDVTQNARLIASAERYYRIMYYGGAQSWNLRDTHMFETLEHLLEARGPNAKAVVWAHNSHIGDARYTEMGIVRDEVNIGQLCRQRFGDGAALIGLGTHSGTVAAASDWDGEMEIKRVRPSHSDSYERLCHDCGVSRFLLDIKRDDTLRERLLERRLERFIGVIYRPETELRSHYADASLSQQFDAFVWFDETAAVTPLGPEHVGTGVPDTYPLGL
;
A
#
# COMPACT_ATOMS: atom_id res chain seq x y z
N MET A 1 23.21 -12.65 61.47
CA MET A 1 23.78 -11.85 60.38
C MET A 1 23.56 -12.67 59.13
N LEU A 2 22.88 -12.12 58.12
CA LEU A 2 22.60 -12.83 56.87
C LEU A 2 23.95 -13.23 56.22
N ASP A 3 24.09 -14.47 55.76
CA ASP A 3 25.22 -14.87 54.93
C ASP A 3 24.96 -14.35 53.50
N LEU A 4 25.64 -13.26 53.13
CA LEU A 4 25.39 -12.52 51.90
C LEU A 4 25.72 -13.34 50.63
N PRO A 5 26.87 -14.03 50.53
CA PRO A 5 27.14 -14.98 49.44
C PRO A 5 26.05 -16.05 49.26
N ASP A 6 25.61 -16.68 50.35
CA ASP A 6 24.57 -17.71 50.28
C ASP A 6 23.21 -17.12 49.88
N ALA A 7 22.87 -15.94 50.39
CA ALA A 7 21.65 -15.22 50.01
C ALA A 7 21.65 -14.83 48.53
N ARG A 8 22.80 -14.44 47.97
CA ARG A 8 22.97 -14.15 46.55
C ARG A 8 22.74 -15.39 45.68
N ASN A 9 23.39 -16.50 46.01
CA ASN A 9 23.20 -17.77 45.29
C ASN A 9 21.74 -18.20 45.33
N ARG A 10 21.10 -18.08 46.49
CA ARG A 10 19.67 -18.37 46.65
C ARG A 10 18.79 -17.45 45.79
N MET A 11 19.10 -16.16 45.68
CA MET A 11 18.39 -15.23 44.80
C MET A 11 18.48 -15.69 43.34
N VAL A 12 19.67 -16.06 42.87
CA VAL A 12 19.86 -16.55 41.49
C VAL A 12 19.08 -17.83 41.25
N GLU A 13 19.13 -18.80 42.16
CA GLU A 13 18.40 -20.06 42.02
C GLU A 13 16.88 -19.89 42.10
N VAL A 14 16.39 -19.16 43.10
CA VAL A 14 14.97 -19.11 43.44
C VAL A 14 14.23 -18.04 42.65
N HIS A 15 14.82 -16.84 42.54
CA HIS A 15 14.15 -15.68 41.96
C HIS A 15 14.43 -15.50 40.47
N LEU A 16 15.53 -16.05 39.94
CA LEU A 16 15.87 -15.93 38.51
C LEU A 16 15.63 -17.26 37.77
N SER A 17 16.44 -18.28 38.05
CA SER A 17 16.49 -19.51 37.25
C SER A 17 15.16 -20.27 37.25
N ARG A 18 14.54 -20.45 38.42
CA ARG A 18 13.21 -21.10 38.53
C ARG A 18 12.07 -20.31 37.89
N ARG A 19 12.30 -19.04 37.54
CA ARG A 19 11.33 -18.14 36.92
C ARG A 19 11.59 -17.88 35.44
N GLY A 20 12.43 -18.71 34.82
CA GLY A 20 12.59 -18.74 33.36
C GLY A 20 13.82 -18.03 32.83
N ILE A 21 14.71 -17.50 33.69
CA ILE A 21 16.02 -17.01 33.24
C ILE A 21 16.93 -18.22 33.01
N HIS A 22 17.42 -18.36 31.80
CA HIS A 22 18.16 -19.53 31.32
C HIS A 22 19.56 -19.21 30.82
N ASP A 23 19.86 -17.95 30.55
CA ASP A 23 21.18 -17.53 30.08
C ASP A 23 22.25 -17.74 31.16
N HIS A 24 23.26 -18.52 30.82
CA HIS A 24 24.32 -18.89 31.75
C HIS A 24 25.20 -17.69 32.12
N GLU A 25 25.53 -16.81 31.17
CA GLU A 25 26.39 -15.64 31.42
C GLU A 25 25.66 -14.64 32.32
N VAL A 26 24.36 -14.44 32.11
CA VAL A 26 23.51 -13.62 33.00
C VAL A 26 23.47 -14.19 34.42
N LEU A 27 23.22 -15.50 34.56
CA LEU A 27 23.13 -16.13 35.88
C LEU A 27 24.48 -16.10 36.63
N GLU A 28 25.61 -16.27 35.95
CA GLU A 28 26.94 -16.15 36.57
C GLU A 28 27.27 -14.70 36.95
N ALA A 29 27.00 -13.73 36.08
CA ALA A 29 27.20 -12.31 36.39
C ALA A 29 26.37 -11.88 37.62
N MET A 30 25.14 -12.36 37.75
CA MET A 30 24.27 -12.11 38.91
C MET A 30 24.80 -12.76 40.21
N ARG A 31 25.60 -13.84 40.12
CA ARG A 31 26.32 -14.44 41.28
C ARG A 31 27.60 -13.69 41.62
N GLU A 32 28.29 -13.14 40.63
CA GLU A 32 29.55 -12.42 40.85
C GLU A 32 29.31 -11.05 41.50
N VAL A 33 28.36 -10.28 40.99
CA VAL A 33 28.19 -8.88 41.39
C VAL A 33 27.54 -8.75 42.79
N PRO A 34 28.22 -8.10 43.77
CA PRO A 34 27.71 -7.94 45.12
C PRO A 34 26.62 -6.87 45.20
N ARG A 35 25.37 -7.22 44.92
CA ARG A 35 24.22 -6.29 44.95
C ARG A 35 24.10 -5.48 46.25
N GLU A 36 24.49 -6.05 47.38
CA GLU A 36 24.58 -5.39 48.70
C GLU A 36 25.49 -4.16 48.72
N ALA A 37 26.48 -4.07 47.81
CA ALA A 37 27.34 -2.89 47.67
C ALA A 37 26.64 -1.74 46.91
N PHE A 38 25.50 -2.01 46.27
CA PHE A 38 24.76 -1.08 45.42
C PHE A 38 23.46 -0.58 46.06
N VAL A 39 23.15 -0.98 47.29
CA VAL A 39 21.99 -0.48 48.05
C VAL A 39 22.40 0.63 49.01
N ALA A 40 21.44 1.42 49.49
CA ALA A 40 21.71 2.41 50.54
C ALA A 40 22.06 1.71 51.88
N PRO A 41 22.89 2.33 52.74
CA PRO A 41 23.23 1.76 54.04
C PRO A 41 22.00 1.40 54.87
N GLY A 42 21.97 0.19 55.44
CA GLY A 42 20.85 -0.36 56.19
C GLY A 42 19.87 -1.22 55.37
N PHE A 43 20.05 -1.32 54.05
CA PHE A 43 19.25 -2.19 53.19
C PHE A 43 19.99 -3.48 52.76
N GLU A 44 21.20 -3.73 53.25
CA GLU A 44 22.06 -4.84 52.83
C GLU A 44 21.39 -6.20 53.08
N GLU A 45 20.61 -6.34 54.17
CA GLU A 45 19.89 -7.57 54.48
C GLU A 45 18.74 -7.89 53.49
N PHE A 46 18.23 -6.87 52.80
CA PHE A 46 17.15 -6.98 51.81
C PHE A 46 17.68 -7.04 50.37
N ALA A 47 18.99 -6.89 50.16
CA ALA A 47 19.59 -6.74 48.83
C ALA A 47 19.24 -7.86 47.85
N TYR A 48 18.96 -9.05 48.36
CA TYR A 48 18.69 -10.27 47.59
C TYR A 48 17.22 -10.71 47.59
N GLU A 49 16.33 -9.95 48.20
CA GLU A 49 14.90 -10.13 47.99
C GLU A 49 14.53 -9.67 46.57
N ASP A 50 13.54 -10.33 45.95
CA ASP A 50 13.07 -9.91 44.61
C ASP A 50 12.11 -8.72 44.68
N GLY A 51 12.63 -7.58 45.10
CA GLY A 51 11.91 -6.31 45.18
C GLY A 51 12.80 -5.10 44.88
N PRO A 52 12.20 -3.97 44.46
CA PRO A 52 12.93 -2.73 44.32
C PRO A 52 13.29 -2.15 45.70
N LEU A 53 14.46 -1.53 45.81
CA LEU A 53 14.89 -0.85 47.04
C LEU A 53 15.15 0.64 46.77
N PRO A 54 14.83 1.54 47.71
CA PRO A 54 15.07 2.97 47.52
C PRO A 54 16.59 3.26 47.50
N ILE A 55 16.97 4.19 46.64
CA ILE A 55 18.31 4.81 46.60
C ILE A 55 18.16 6.33 46.70
N ALA A 56 19.28 7.06 46.63
CA ALA A 56 19.25 8.53 46.69
C ALA A 56 18.41 9.14 45.54
N GLU A 57 18.11 10.44 45.67
CA GLU A 57 17.38 11.22 44.64
C GLU A 57 15.98 10.68 44.29
N GLY A 58 15.34 9.96 45.23
CA GLY A 58 14.00 9.40 45.04
C GLY A 58 13.93 8.27 44.01
N GLN A 59 15.08 7.71 43.61
CA GLN A 59 15.16 6.61 42.67
C GLN A 59 15.10 5.26 43.39
N THR A 60 15.00 4.17 42.62
CA THR A 60 15.03 2.81 43.15
C THR A 60 16.01 1.95 42.37
N ILE A 61 16.75 1.09 43.05
CA ILE A 61 17.42 -0.03 42.40
C ILE A 61 16.37 -1.09 42.07
N SER A 62 16.27 -1.46 40.79
CA SER A 62 15.29 -2.41 40.27
C SER A 62 15.44 -3.81 40.91
N GLN A 63 14.34 -4.55 41.03
CA GLN A 63 14.38 -5.92 41.57
C GLN A 63 15.33 -6.84 40.77
N PRO A 64 16.03 -7.80 41.40
CA PRO A 64 16.93 -8.72 40.71
C PRO A 64 16.34 -9.40 39.47
N TYR A 65 15.08 -9.85 39.52
CA TYR A 65 14.44 -10.53 38.39
C TYR A 65 14.35 -9.66 37.15
N ILE A 66 13.95 -8.39 37.29
CA ILE A 66 13.77 -7.52 36.12
C ILE A 66 15.11 -7.13 35.49
N VAL A 67 16.17 -7.00 36.30
CA VAL A 67 17.54 -6.77 35.81
C VAL A 67 17.98 -7.95 34.95
N ALA A 68 17.86 -9.19 35.47
CA ALA A 68 18.24 -10.39 34.72
C ALA A 68 17.40 -10.58 33.46
N LEU A 69 16.07 -10.36 33.54
CA LEU A 69 15.17 -10.47 32.39
C LEU A 69 15.56 -9.50 31.27
N MET A 70 15.81 -8.23 31.60
CA MET A 70 16.17 -7.24 30.58
C MET A 70 17.53 -7.53 29.93
N ILE A 71 18.50 -8.04 30.70
CA ILE A 71 19.82 -8.42 30.18
C ILE A 71 19.70 -9.66 29.28
N GLU A 72 18.94 -10.69 29.68
CA GLU A 72 18.70 -11.89 28.86
C GLU A 72 17.98 -11.53 27.55
N MET A 73 16.98 -10.64 27.61
CA MET A 73 16.25 -10.17 26.43
C MET A 73 17.14 -9.39 25.44
N ALA A 74 18.16 -8.71 25.95
CA ALA A 74 19.11 -7.95 25.14
C ALA A 74 20.05 -8.85 24.33
N GLU A 75 20.16 -10.14 24.68
CA GLU A 75 20.98 -11.14 23.96
C GLU A 75 22.45 -10.69 23.81
N ILE A 76 23.00 -10.07 24.85
CA ILE A 76 24.36 -9.51 24.84
C ILE A 76 25.44 -10.58 25.09
N GLY A 77 26.64 -10.36 24.57
CA GLY A 77 27.79 -11.26 24.75
C GLY A 77 29.16 -10.55 24.87
N PRO A 78 30.26 -11.33 24.97
CA PRO A 78 31.61 -10.84 25.31
C PRO A 78 32.24 -9.77 24.42
N GLY A 79 31.76 -9.60 23.19
CA GLY A 79 32.28 -8.60 22.25
C GLY A 79 31.44 -7.33 22.15
N ASP A 80 30.35 -7.24 22.91
CA ASP A 80 29.34 -6.22 22.67
C ASP A 80 29.68 -4.89 23.35
N HIS A 81 29.24 -3.80 22.73
CA HIS A 81 29.19 -2.47 23.32
C HIS A 81 27.76 -2.12 23.71
N VAL A 82 27.53 -1.91 25.01
CA VAL A 82 26.18 -1.71 25.54
C VAL A 82 26.03 -0.33 26.13
N LEU A 83 24.89 0.32 25.87
CA LEU A 83 24.49 1.55 26.54
C LEU A 83 23.39 1.29 27.58
N GLU A 84 23.60 1.73 28.81
CA GLU A 84 22.59 1.82 29.85
C GLU A 84 22.08 3.26 29.98
N VAL A 85 20.76 3.45 29.99
CA VAL A 85 20.13 4.74 30.30
C VAL A 85 19.44 4.64 31.65
N GLY A 86 19.94 5.42 32.62
CA GLY A 86 19.53 5.40 34.02
C GLY A 86 20.47 4.56 34.87
N THR A 87 21.70 5.03 35.10
CA THR A 87 22.70 4.32 35.92
C THR A 87 22.16 3.97 37.31
N GLY A 88 21.44 4.89 37.96
CA GLY A 88 20.88 4.68 39.28
C GLY A 88 21.96 4.32 40.31
N SER A 89 21.90 3.10 40.86
CA SER A 89 22.96 2.60 41.75
C SER A 89 24.21 2.10 41.02
N GLY A 90 24.11 1.80 39.73
CA GLY A 90 25.15 1.18 38.92
C GLY A 90 25.13 -0.36 38.93
N TYR A 91 24.16 -0.99 39.60
CA TYR A 91 24.14 -2.45 39.71
C TYR A 91 23.96 -3.15 38.35
N ALA A 92 23.04 -2.69 37.52
CA ALA A 92 22.79 -3.32 36.22
C ALA A 92 23.99 -3.12 35.26
N ALA A 93 24.58 -1.92 35.19
CA ALA A 93 25.87 -1.73 34.53
C ALA A 93 26.98 -2.66 35.05
N ALA A 94 27.10 -2.86 36.37
CA ALA A 94 28.08 -3.80 36.93
C ALA A 94 27.84 -5.24 36.48
N VAL A 95 26.58 -5.70 36.44
CA VAL A 95 26.21 -7.02 35.93
C VAL A 95 26.56 -7.16 34.46
N MET A 96 26.15 -6.21 33.62
CA MET A 96 26.48 -6.23 32.18
C MET A 96 27.98 -6.19 31.93
N SER A 97 28.75 -5.46 32.76
CA SER A 97 30.21 -5.36 32.63
C SER A 97 30.97 -6.68 32.82
N ARG A 98 30.31 -7.71 33.38
CA ARG A 98 30.84 -9.08 33.49
C ARG A 98 30.62 -9.91 32.23
N ILE A 99 29.71 -9.46 31.37
CA ILE A 99 29.28 -10.18 30.17
C ILE A 99 29.90 -9.57 28.92
N VAL A 100 30.02 -8.24 28.83
CA VAL A 100 30.34 -7.53 27.57
C VAL A 100 31.71 -6.83 27.58
N GLU A 101 32.17 -6.39 26.40
CA GLU A 101 33.44 -5.68 26.25
C GLU A 101 33.43 -4.32 26.96
N ARG A 102 32.40 -3.49 26.70
CA ARG A 102 32.27 -2.15 27.29
C ARG A 102 30.82 -1.82 27.63
N VAL A 103 30.62 -1.20 28.79
CA VAL A 103 29.35 -0.60 29.19
C VAL A 103 29.50 0.92 29.23
N TYR A 104 28.65 1.62 28.51
CA TYR A 104 28.44 3.05 28.64
C TYR A 104 27.16 3.25 29.46
N THR A 105 27.15 4.16 30.42
CA THR A 105 25.95 4.41 31.24
C THR A 105 25.72 5.90 31.46
N ILE A 106 24.47 6.34 31.29
CA ILE A 106 24.07 7.74 31.42
C ILE A 106 23.13 7.91 32.60
N GLU A 107 23.41 8.90 33.45
CA GLU A 107 22.59 9.27 34.60
C GLU A 107 22.31 10.78 34.60
N ARG A 108 21.04 11.15 34.85
CA ARG A 108 20.63 12.56 34.88
C ARG A 108 21.00 13.23 36.21
N HIS A 109 20.96 12.49 37.31
CA HIS A 109 21.28 12.99 38.64
C HIS A 109 22.80 12.94 38.86
N ALA A 110 23.45 14.10 38.81
CA ALA A 110 24.91 14.20 38.98
C ALA A 110 25.44 13.51 40.25
N GLY A 111 24.69 13.56 41.36
CA GLY A 111 25.06 12.88 42.61
C GLY A 111 25.05 11.35 42.50
N LEU A 112 24.06 10.78 41.80
CA LEU A 112 24.02 9.33 41.54
C LEU A 112 25.13 8.91 40.58
N ALA A 113 25.36 9.69 39.52
CA ALA A 113 26.43 9.44 38.55
C ALA A 113 27.82 9.38 39.22
N GLU A 114 28.10 10.34 40.11
CA GLU A 114 29.36 10.39 40.87
C GLU A 114 29.48 9.23 41.86
N THR A 115 28.41 8.93 42.59
CA THR A 115 28.38 7.79 43.53
C THR A 115 28.61 6.46 42.80
N ALA A 116 28.00 6.27 41.62
CA ALA A 116 28.20 5.08 40.81
C ALA A 116 29.65 4.98 40.30
N ARG A 117 30.24 6.08 39.82
CA ARG A 117 31.64 6.13 39.38
C ARG A 117 32.62 5.71 40.48
N GLN A 118 32.48 6.30 41.68
CA GLN A 118 33.31 5.95 42.83
C GLN A 118 33.16 4.48 43.21
N ARG A 119 31.92 3.97 43.24
CA ARG A 119 31.64 2.55 43.51
C ARG A 119 32.27 1.63 42.47
N PHE A 120 32.22 1.99 41.20
CA PHE A 120 32.87 1.20 40.14
C PHE A 120 34.39 1.13 40.31
N GLU A 121 35.03 2.25 40.66
CA GLU A 121 36.46 2.28 40.96
C GLU A 121 36.82 1.43 42.19
N GLU A 122 36.07 1.57 43.29
CA GLU A 122 36.28 0.82 44.53
C GLU A 122 36.11 -0.69 44.36
N LEU A 123 35.15 -1.12 43.53
CA LEU A 123 34.87 -2.52 43.25
C LEU A 123 35.66 -3.08 42.05
N GLY A 124 36.43 -2.25 41.34
CA GLY A 124 37.32 -2.68 40.25
C GLY A 124 36.64 -2.92 38.89
N TYR A 125 35.53 -2.25 38.61
CA TYR A 125 34.85 -2.32 37.31
C TYR A 125 35.47 -1.31 36.32
N ASN A 126 36.45 -1.77 35.53
CA ASN A 126 37.27 -0.90 34.67
C ASN A 126 36.72 -0.68 33.25
N ASN A 127 35.67 -1.42 32.86
CA ASN A 127 35.05 -1.35 31.53
C ASN A 127 33.69 -0.64 31.53
N ILE A 128 33.41 0.17 32.55
CA ILE A 128 32.18 0.98 32.65
C ILE A 128 32.54 2.45 32.51
N GLU A 129 31.86 3.17 31.61
CA GLU A 129 32.01 4.60 31.43
C GLU A 129 30.73 5.36 31.81
N VAL A 130 30.83 6.25 32.80
CA VAL A 130 29.67 6.97 33.35
C VAL A 130 29.64 8.41 32.82
N ARG A 131 28.52 8.82 32.23
CA ARG A 131 28.25 10.20 31.81
C ARG A 131 27.06 10.78 32.56
N THR A 132 27.22 12.00 33.07
CA THR A 132 26.08 12.76 33.57
C THR A 132 25.39 13.47 32.41
N GLY A 133 24.09 13.24 32.20
CA GLY A 133 23.37 13.88 31.11
C GLY A 133 21.96 13.36 30.88
N ASP A 134 21.33 13.89 29.84
CA ASP A 134 20.02 13.43 29.37
C ASP A 134 20.18 12.14 28.55
N GLY A 135 19.90 11.00 29.19
CA GLY A 135 20.01 9.70 28.56
C GLY A 135 19.00 9.45 27.43
N THR A 136 17.95 10.27 27.29
CA THR A 136 17.02 10.15 26.15
C THR A 136 17.65 10.51 24.81
N LYS A 137 18.83 11.14 24.83
CA LYS A 137 19.64 11.49 23.66
C LYS A 137 20.68 10.42 23.30
N GLY A 138 20.81 9.38 24.11
CA GLY A 138 21.87 8.39 23.99
C GLY A 138 23.27 8.97 24.12
N TRP A 139 24.23 8.29 23.49
CA TRP A 139 25.64 8.64 23.49
C TRP A 139 26.22 8.58 22.06
N PRO A 140 25.98 9.62 21.24
CA PRO A 140 26.40 9.61 19.82
C PRO A 140 27.89 9.38 19.60
N ASP A 141 28.74 9.86 20.51
CA ASP A 141 30.21 9.73 20.41
C ASP A 141 30.71 8.28 20.50
N ALA A 142 29.91 7.38 21.07
CA ALA A 142 30.26 5.97 21.31
C ALA A 142 29.36 5.00 20.53
N ALA A 143 28.36 5.51 19.80
CA ALA A 143 27.53 4.72 18.91
C ALA A 143 28.33 4.21 17.69
N PRO A 144 27.91 3.10 17.06
CA PRO A 144 26.70 2.30 17.35
C PRO A 144 26.87 1.33 18.53
N PHE A 145 25.74 0.89 19.11
CA PHE A 145 25.67 -0.08 20.22
C PHE A 145 25.00 -1.39 19.80
N ASP A 146 25.50 -2.52 20.28
CA ASP A 146 24.89 -3.83 20.09
C ASP A 146 23.61 -3.99 20.91
N ALA A 147 23.57 -3.35 22.09
CA ALA A 147 22.35 -3.26 22.87
C ALA A 147 22.24 -1.95 23.64
N ILE A 148 21.00 -1.53 23.90
CA ILE A 148 20.68 -0.40 24.75
C ILE A 148 19.62 -0.84 25.76
N LEU A 149 19.89 -0.66 27.05
CA LEU A 149 18.95 -1.00 28.13
C LEU A 149 18.56 0.26 28.90
N VAL A 150 17.26 0.49 29.04
CA VAL A 150 16.72 1.70 29.68
C VAL A 150 16.06 1.34 31.00
N ALA A 151 16.65 1.74 32.12
CA ALA A 151 16.18 1.47 33.47
C ALA A 151 15.16 2.52 33.98
N ALA A 152 14.42 3.14 33.07
CA ALA A 152 13.36 4.12 33.35
C ALA A 152 12.28 4.06 32.26
N GLY A 153 11.02 4.25 32.65
CA GLY A 153 9.88 4.13 31.74
C GLY A 153 9.61 5.41 30.96
N GLY A 154 9.59 5.35 29.63
CA GLY A 154 9.30 6.47 28.74
C GLY A 154 7.87 6.47 28.20
N PRO A 155 7.41 7.59 27.58
CA PRO A 155 6.16 7.62 26.81
C PRO A 155 6.24 6.85 25.47
N GLY A 156 7.39 6.24 25.18
CA GLY A 156 7.75 5.50 23.98
C GLY A 156 9.28 5.35 23.89
N ALA A 157 9.77 4.55 22.95
CA ALA A 157 11.20 4.39 22.70
C ALA A 157 11.81 5.66 22.08
N PRO A 158 12.80 6.32 22.73
CA PRO A 158 13.47 7.49 22.14
C PRO A 158 14.11 7.16 20.79
N LEU A 159 13.87 8.01 19.78
CA LEU A 159 14.42 7.82 18.44
C LEU A 159 15.95 7.85 18.45
N ALA A 160 16.54 8.74 19.25
CA ALA A 160 17.99 8.84 19.38
C ALA A 160 18.63 7.53 19.87
N LEU A 161 17.93 6.74 20.68
CA LEU A 161 18.43 5.44 21.12
C LEU A 161 18.29 4.40 19.99
N GLN A 162 17.17 4.37 19.28
CA GLN A 162 16.98 3.47 18.14
C GLN A 162 18.03 3.69 17.02
N GLU A 163 18.29 4.95 16.67
CA GLU A 163 19.26 5.32 15.63
C GLU A 163 20.72 4.95 15.98
N GLN A 164 21.02 4.85 17.28
CA GLN A 164 22.34 4.51 17.80
C GLN A 164 22.56 3.00 17.98
N LEU A 165 21.58 2.15 17.68
CA LEU A 165 21.78 0.70 17.62
C LEU A 165 22.58 0.31 16.37
N ASP A 166 23.43 -0.71 16.43
CA ASP A 166 23.92 -1.34 15.19
C ASP A 166 22.79 -2.15 14.52
N VAL A 167 22.95 -2.51 13.24
CA VAL A 167 22.02 -3.43 12.59
C VAL A 167 22.15 -4.81 13.24
N GLY A 168 21.03 -5.32 13.73
CA GLY A 168 20.95 -6.50 14.60
C GLY A 168 20.93 -6.14 16.09
N GLY A 169 21.20 -4.88 16.45
CA GLY A 169 21.21 -4.42 17.83
C GLY A 169 19.80 -4.31 18.44
N ARG A 170 19.72 -4.41 19.77
CA ARG A 170 18.44 -4.46 20.51
C ARG A 170 18.32 -3.36 21.56
N LEU A 171 17.21 -2.64 21.56
CA LEU A 171 16.82 -1.70 22.61
C LEU A 171 15.75 -2.34 23.51
N ILE A 172 16.04 -2.43 24.81
CA ILE A 172 15.11 -2.91 25.83
C ILE A 172 14.65 -1.72 26.68
N ILE A 173 13.36 -1.41 26.64
CA ILE A 173 12.82 -0.22 27.30
C ILE A 173 11.38 -0.43 27.84
N PRO A 174 11.07 0.03 29.07
CA PRO A 174 9.70 0.17 29.54
C PRO A 174 9.01 1.37 28.86
N VAL A 175 7.85 1.15 28.25
CA VAL A 175 7.07 2.21 27.59
C VAL A 175 5.61 2.18 28.03
N GLY A 176 4.98 3.34 28.13
CA GLY A 176 3.56 3.43 28.49
C GLY A 176 2.98 4.82 28.30
N ASP A 177 1.67 4.90 28.09
CA ASP A 177 0.96 6.18 27.93
C ASP A 177 0.85 6.97 29.24
N GLU A 178 1.05 6.30 30.38
CA GLU A 178 1.10 6.90 31.71
C GLU A 178 2.40 6.53 32.45
N PRO A 179 2.93 7.41 33.33
CA PRO A 179 4.18 7.13 34.06
C PRO A 179 4.17 5.90 34.97
N HIS A 180 3.03 5.24 35.21
CA HIS A 180 2.92 4.12 36.14
C HIS A 180 2.31 2.85 35.53
N ASP A 181 1.86 2.89 34.28
CA ASP A 181 1.36 1.73 33.53
C ASP A 181 2.23 1.55 32.29
N GLN A 182 3.16 0.60 32.36
CA GLN A 182 4.22 0.44 31.37
C GLN A 182 4.31 -1.01 30.94
N ARG A 183 4.77 -1.23 29.71
CA ARG A 183 5.05 -2.53 29.12
C ARG A 183 6.50 -2.60 28.70
N LEU A 184 7.14 -3.75 28.88
CA LEU A 184 8.53 -3.94 28.51
C LEU A 184 8.61 -4.25 27.01
N LEU A 185 9.26 -3.37 26.26
CA LEU A 185 9.40 -3.46 24.82
C LEU A 185 10.83 -3.84 24.45
N LYS A 186 10.99 -4.77 23.49
CA LYS A 186 12.24 -5.03 22.78
C LYS A 186 12.10 -4.50 21.36
N VAL A 187 13.00 -3.61 20.97
CA VAL A 187 13.10 -3.05 19.62
C VAL A 187 14.40 -3.56 19.00
N THR A 188 14.31 -4.31 17.90
CA THR A 188 15.49 -4.83 17.18
C THR A 188 15.67 -4.04 15.89
N ARG A 189 16.85 -3.45 15.68
CA ARG A 189 17.17 -2.76 14.41
C ARG A 189 17.43 -3.82 13.33
N THR A 190 16.55 -3.93 12.34
CA THR A 190 16.65 -4.94 11.27
C THR A 190 17.34 -4.42 10.00
N GLY A 191 17.60 -3.11 9.93
CA GLY A 191 18.23 -2.45 8.79
C GLY A 191 18.54 -0.98 9.04
N ALA A 192 18.87 -0.23 7.98
CA ALA A 192 19.32 1.16 8.11
C ALA A 192 18.29 2.09 8.78
N ALA A 193 16.99 1.85 8.59
CA ALA A 193 15.93 2.60 9.24
C ALA A 193 14.71 1.72 9.58
N THR A 194 14.92 0.40 9.66
CA THR A 194 13.86 -0.59 9.92
C THR A 194 14.06 -1.22 11.29
N TYR A 195 12.97 -1.41 12.01
CA TYR A 195 12.94 -1.95 13.35
C TYR A 195 11.80 -2.96 13.49
N SER A 196 11.97 -3.98 14.33
CA SER A 196 10.90 -4.87 14.76
C SER A 196 10.67 -4.72 16.25
N GLU A 197 9.43 -4.83 16.70
CA GLU A 197 9.05 -4.64 18.10
C GLU A 197 8.40 -5.90 18.68
N GLU A 198 8.75 -6.22 19.92
CA GLU A 198 8.21 -7.34 20.68
C GLU A 198 7.85 -6.89 22.11
N ASP A 199 6.66 -7.27 22.58
CA ASP A 199 6.09 -6.88 23.87
C ASP A 199 6.18 -8.04 24.89
N PHE A 200 6.79 -7.76 26.04
CA PHE A 200 7.08 -8.74 27.09
C PHE A 200 6.25 -8.55 28.36
N GLY A 201 5.17 -7.75 28.30
CA GLY A 201 4.20 -7.61 29.38
C GLY A 201 4.47 -6.45 30.34
N GLY A 202 3.63 -6.37 31.38
CA GLY A 202 3.56 -5.21 32.27
C GLY A 202 4.75 -5.10 33.24
N VAL A 203 5.27 -3.87 33.39
CA VAL A 203 6.37 -3.51 34.29
C VAL A 203 6.11 -2.15 34.94
N ARG A 204 6.91 -1.79 35.94
CA ARG A 204 6.81 -0.49 36.60
C ARG A 204 8.18 0.06 36.99
N PHE A 205 8.59 1.10 36.28
CA PHE A 205 9.84 1.84 36.48
C PHE A 205 9.56 3.30 36.82
N VAL A 206 10.59 3.96 37.38
CA VAL A 206 10.63 5.42 37.51
C VAL A 206 10.55 6.09 36.12
N PRO A 207 9.98 7.29 36.00
CA PRO A 207 9.82 7.95 34.70
C PRO A 207 11.18 8.32 34.09
N LEU A 208 11.36 8.00 32.80
CA LEU A 208 12.47 8.48 31.99
C LEU A 208 12.26 9.96 31.67
N ILE A 209 12.89 10.85 32.44
CA ILE A 209 12.76 12.30 32.27
C ILE A 209 13.86 12.81 31.32
N GLY A 210 13.47 13.55 30.29
CA GLY A 210 14.42 14.11 29.32
C GLY A 210 13.76 14.79 28.12
N GLU A 211 14.56 15.12 27.12
CA GLU A 211 14.10 15.74 25.86
C GLU A 211 13.14 14.82 25.11
N GLN A 212 13.51 13.55 24.92
CA GLN A 212 12.67 12.53 24.28
C GLN A 212 11.94 11.62 25.28
N GLY A 213 11.88 12.03 26.56
CA GLY A 213 11.18 11.35 27.65
C GLY A 213 10.04 12.18 28.25
N TRP A 214 9.66 11.88 29.49
CA TRP A 214 8.70 12.66 30.26
C TRP A 214 9.25 14.06 30.64
N PRO A 215 8.39 15.08 30.78
CA PRO A 215 8.76 16.35 31.39
C PRO A 215 8.99 16.24 32.91
N GLU A 216 9.75 17.19 33.49
CA GLU A 216 10.06 17.26 34.94
C GLU A 216 8.82 17.27 35.85
N ASN A 217 7.69 17.77 35.38
CA ASN A 217 6.43 17.86 36.14
C ASN A 217 5.60 16.57 36.12
N GLY A 218 6.08 15.50 35.47
CA GLY A 218 5.40 14.20 35.41
C GLY A 218 4.06 14.20 34.66
N SER A 219 3.65 15.33 34.09
CA SER A 219 2.38 15.52 33.39
C SER A 219 2.65 16.02 31.98
N LEU A 220 2.18 15.28 30.98
CA LEU A 220 2.20 15.72 29.57
C LEU A 220 1.29 16.94 29.31
N ALA A 221 0.56 17.44 30.31
CA ALA A 221 -0.45 18.49 30.15
C ALA A 221 0.11 19.88 29.83
N ASP A 222 1.40 20.16 30.10
CA ASP A 222 1.97 21.53 30.02
C ASP A 222 3.26 21.67 29.18
N ARG A 223 3.65 20.65 28.41
CA ARG A 223 4.58 20.87 27.28
C ARG A 223 3.74 21.27 26.05
N PRO A 224 4.06 22.35 25.31
CA PRO A 224 3.76 22.32 23.88
C PRO A 224 4.50 21.08 23.36
N SER A 225 3.77 20.13 22.80
CA SER A 225 4.26 18.82 22.34
C SER A 225 5.71 18.91 21.86
N GLY A 226 6.63 18.40 22.70
CA GLY A 226 8.09 18.42 22.49
C GLY A 226 8.70 17.05 22.20
N ARG A 227 7.88 15.98 22.16
CA ARG A 227 7.83 15.26 20.89
C ARG A 227 7.47 16.39 19.92
N ALA A 228 8.23 16.72 18.88
CA ALA A 228 7.49 16.85 17.64
C ALA A 228 6.69 15.56 17.64
N ARG A 229 5.41 15.62 18.04
CA ARG A 229 4.50 14.47 18.02
C ARG A 229 4.72 14.15 16.58
N MET A 230 5.54 13.14 16.29
CA MET A 230 5.54 12.56 14.98
C MET A 230 4.10 12.16 14.96
N ARG A 231 3.32 13.01 14.30
CA ARG A 231 1.89 12.93 14.27
C ARG A 231 1.67 11.45 14.02
N SER A 232 0.78 10.81 14.79
CA SER A 232 0.47 9.43 14.45
C SER A 232 0.18 9.39 12.95
N LEU A 233 0.50 8.29 12.27
CA LEU A 233 0.33 8.27 10.81
C LEU A 233 -1.09 8.74 10.39
N PRO A 234 -2.17 8.41 11.15
CA PRO A 234 -3.48 9.05 10.98
C PRO A 234 -3.51 10.56 11.21
N GLU A 235 -2.89 11.11 12.26
CA GLU A 235 -2.78 12.57 12.46
C GLU A 235 -1.98 13.27 11.33
N MET A 236 -0.97 12.60 10.74
CA MET A 236 -0.22 13.12 9.59
C MET A 236 -1.11 13.15 8.36
N ILE A 237 -1.83 12.04 8.09
CA ILE A 237 -2.81 11.95 7.01
C ILE A 237 -3.87 13.04 7.19
N ALA A 238 -4.45 13.20 8.39
CA ALA A 238 -5.48 14.21 8.67
C ALA A 238 -4.98 15.64 8.41
N ALA A 239 -3.71 15.92 8.72
CA ALA A 239 -3.13 17.23 8.48
C ALA A 239 -2.75 17.49 7.02
N ALA A 240 -2.46 16.45 6.25
CA ALA A 240 -2.15 16.53 4.81
C ALA A 240 -3.40 16.35 3.93
N ALA A 241 -4.49 15.83 4.48
CA ALA A 241 -5.75 15.58 3.81
C ALA A 241 -6.37 16.89 3.32
N GLU A 242 -6.67 16.96 2.03
CA GLU A 242 -7.42 18.05 1.42
C GLU A 242 -8.89 17.60 1.30
N PRO A 243 -9.82 18.11 2.15
CA PRO A 243 -11.19 17.64 2.15
C PRO A 243 -11.85 17.78 0.79
N LEU A 244 -12.53 16.73 0.34
CA LEU A 244 -13.22 16.74 -0.94
C LEU A 244 -14.65 17.29 -0.78
N PRO A 245 -15.06 18.27 -1.60
CA PRO A 245 -16.45 18.71 -1.70
C PRO A 245 -17.39 17.60 -2.20
N ASP A 246 -18.66 17.95 -2.44
CA ASP A 246 -19.57 17.06 -3.17
C ASP A 246 -19.18 16.93 -4.66
N PHE A 247 -19.48 15.79 -5.27
CA PHE A 247 -19.04 15.43 -6.64
C PHE A 247 -19.51 16.41 -7.74
N ASP A 248 -20.62 17.11 -7.50
CA ASP A 248 -21.21 18.08 -8.43
C ASP A 248 -20.71 19.52 -8.17
N ASP A 249 -19.98 19.75 -7.08
CA ASP A 249 -19.29 21.00 -6.83
C ASP A 249 -18.05 21.09 -7.75
N PRO A 250 -17.91 22.14 -8.58
CA PRO A 250 -16.72 22.35 -9.41
C PRO A 250 -15.41 22.32 -8.62
N ALA A 251 -15.43 22.71 -7.33
CA ALA A 251 -14.27 22.68 -6.46
C ALA A 251 -13.70 21.27 -6.26
N PHE A 252 -14.51 20.21 -6.40
CA PHE A 252 -14.03 18.83 -6.38
C PHE A 252 -13.00 18.59 -7.49
N GLY A 253 -13.35 18.95 -8.73
CA GLY A 253 -12.47 18.77 -9.87
C GLY A 253 -11.24 19.69 -9.80
N GLU A 254 -11.40 20.91 -9.29
CA GLU A 254 -10.32 21.91 -9.18
C GLU A 254 -9.10 21.42 -8.40
N LEU A 255 -9.31 20.60 -7.38
CA LEU A 255 -8.21 19.99 -6.61
C LEU A 255 -7.26 19.15 -7.49
N PHE A 256 -7.75 18.62 -8.61
CA PHE A 256 -7.00 17.78 -9.55
C PHE A 256 -6.35 18.56 -10.69
N ASP A 257 -6.49 19.89 -10.74
CA ASP A 257 -5.81 20.74 -11.75
C ASP A 257 -4.29 20.54 -11.74
N ARG A 258 -3.72 20.19 -10.57
CA ARG A 258 -2.29 19.88 -10.40
C ARG A 258 -1.79 18.68 -11.21
N PHE A 259 -2.70 17.80 -11.63
CA PHE A 259 -2.39 16.66 -12.51
C PHE A 259 -2.68 16.98 -13.99
N GLY A 260 -3.18 18.18 -14.28
CA GLY A 260 -3.57 18.61 -15.62
C GLY A 260 -2.42 18.66 -16.63
N ASP A 261 -1.20 18.90 -16.19
CA ASP A 261 -0.02 18.94 -17.08
C ASP A 261 0.53 17.55 -17.43
N ARG A 262 0.04 16.50 -16.76
CA ARG A 262 0.46 15.12 -17.00
C ARG A 262 -0.04 14.65 -18.37
N ARG A 263 0.73 13.79 -19.01
CA ARG A 263 0.34 13.17 -20.28
C ARG A 263 -0.71 12.09 -20.06
N VAL A 264 -0.56 11.32 -18.99
CA VAL A 264 -1.51 10.27 -18.61
C VAL A 264 -1.87 10.43 -17.14
N VAL A 265 -3.16 10.42 -16.82
CA VAL A 265 -3.67 10.37 -15.45
C VAL A 265 -4.44 9.07 -15.29
N LEU A 266 -3.93 8.16 -14.46
CA LEU A 266 -4.57 6.88 -14.17
C LEU A 266 -5.35 7.01 -12.86
N LEU A 267 -6.65 6.75 -12.92
CA LEU A 267 -7.58 6.82 -11.80
C LEU A 267 -8.02 5.41 -11.43
N GLY A 268 -7.64 5.01 -10.23
CA GLY A 268 -7.89 3.70 -9.66
C GLY A 268 -9.28 3.55 -9.06
N GLU A 269 -9.55 2.34 -8.59
CA GLU A 269 -10.60 2.03 -7.63
C GLU A 269 -10.23 0.78 -6.84
N ALA A 270 -10.46 0.81 -5.53
CA ALA A 270 -10.31 -0.37 -4.66
C ALA A 270 -11.48 -1.35 -4.82
N SER A 271 -12.54 -0.97 -5.53
CA SER A 271 -13.60 -1.90 -5.92
C SER A 271 -14.29 -1.52 -7.24
N HIS A 272 -14.77 -2.51 -7.99
CA HIS A 272 -15.52 -2.26 -9.23
C HIS A 272 -17.00 -1.88 -9.03
N GLY A 273 -17.54 -2.14 -7.83
CA GLY A 273 -18.97 -2.08 -7.56
C GLY A 273 -19.40 -0.93 -6.65
N THR A 274 -18.59 0.12 -6.52
CA THR A 274 -18.81 1.24 -5.58
C THR A 274 -19.08 2.56 -6.31
N SER A 275 -20.21 3.20 -5.99
CA SER A 275 -20.74 4.39 -6.68
C SER A 275 -19.81 5.61 -6.55
N GLU A 276 -19.28 5.87 -5.36
CA GLU A 276 -18.41 7.02 -5.08
C GLU A 276 -17.16 7.01 -5.97
N PHE A 277 -16.62 5.84 -6.29
CA PHE A 277 -15.46 5.72 -7.16
C PHE A 277 -15.78 6.13 -8.60
N TYR A 278 -16.92 5.72 -9.16
CA TYR A 278 -17.37 6.20 -10.48
C TYR A 278 -17.64 7.71 -10.47
N ARG A 279 -18.32 8.22 -9.44
CA ARG A 279 -18.64 9.65 -9.34
C ARG A 279 -17.38 10.52 -9.18
N ALA A 280 -16.41 10.08 -8.39
CA ALA A 280 -15.11 10.73 -8.26
C ALA A 280 -14.34 10.74 -9.59
N ARG A 281 -14.19 9.57 -10.22
CA ARG A 281 -13.51 9.44 -11.51
C ARG A 281 -14.18 10.30 -12.58
N ALA A 282 -15.50 10.34 -12.62
CA ALA A 282 -16.26 11.23 -13.50
C ALA A 282 -15.94 12.70 -13.23
N ALA A 283 -16.05 13.17 -11.98
CA ALA A 283 -15.79 14.57 -11.63
C ALA A 283 -14.36 15.02 -11.99
N ILE A 284 -13.35 14.19 -11.71
CA ILE A 284 -11.96 14.45 -12.08
C ILE A 284 -11.82 14.52 -13.59
N THR A 285 -12.35 13.53 -14.30
CA THR A 285 -12.23 13.42 -15.76
C THR A 285 -12.93 14.58 -16.47
N ARG A 286 -14.10 15.01 -15.98
CA ARG A 286 -14.81 16.21 -16.46
C ARG A 286 -13.89 17.43 -16.43
N ARG A 287 -13.24 17.68 -15.28
CA ARG A 287 -12.32 18.82 -15.12
C ARG A 287 -11.13 18.72 -16.07
N LEU A 288 -10.50 17.54 -16.17
CA LEU A 288 -9.34 17.31 -17.03
C LEU A 288 -9.68 17.54 -18.51
N ILE A 289 -10.86 17.11 -18.96
CA ILE A 289 -11.35 17.36 -20.32
C ILE A 289 -11.60 18.86 -20.53
N GLU A 290 -12.37 19.49 -19.64
CA GLU A 290 -12.81 20.88 -19.80
C GLU A 290 -11.68 21.91 -19.73
N LYS A 291 -10.66 21.66 -18.90
CA LYS A 291 -9.63 22.66 -18.57
C LYS A 291 -8.22 22.30 -19.03
N HIS A 292 -7.90 21.01 -19.16
CA HIS A 292 -6.52 20.55 -19.35
C HIS A 292 -6.26 19.84 -20.69
N GLY A 293 -7.28 19.77 -21.55
CA GLY A 293 -7.16 19.29 -22.93
C GLY A 293 -7.08 17.78 -23.07
N PHE A 294 -7.56 17.04 -22.07
CA PHE A 294 -7.71 15.58 -22.18
C PHE A 294 -8.82 15.24 -23.16
N THR A 295 -8.56 14.31 -24.07
CA THR A 295 -9.52 13.88 -25.10
C THR A 295 -9.65 12.36 -25.21
N ILE A 296 -8.90 11.62 -24.42
CA ILE A 296 -8.91 10.16 -24.38
C ILE A 296 -9.35 9.75 -22.99
N VAL A 297 -10.53 9.14 -22.88
CA VAL A 297 -10.97 8.41 -21.68
C VAL A 297 -10.82 6.93 -22.00
N ALA A 298 -9.78 6.31 -21.47
CA ALA A 298 -9.48 4.90 -21.65
C ALA A 298 -9.92 4.12 -20.42
N VAL A 299 -10.59 2.98 -20.58
CA VAL A 299 -11.16 2.21 -19.49
C VAL A 299 -10.76 0.74 -19.54
N GLU A 300 -10.72 0.08 -18.39
CA GLU A 300 -10.57 -1.36 -18.22
C GLU A 300 -11.82 -2.11 -18.72
N ALA A 301 -12.02 -2.04 -20.03
CA ALA A 301 -13.08 -2.74 -20.73
C ALA A 301 -12.62 -3.15 -22.12
N ASP A 302 -13.37 -4.07 -22.70
CA ASP A 302 -13.11 -4.56 -24.05
C ASP A 302 -13.25 -3.43 -25.08
N TRP A 303 -12.30 -3.38 -26.04
CA TRP A 303 -12.28 -2.36 -27.08
C TRP A 303 -13.60 -2.25 -27.89
N PRO A 304 -14.20 -3.36 -28.38
CA PRO A 304 -15.46 -3.29 -29.13
C PRO A 304 -16.63 -2.73 -28.31
N ASP A 305 -16.68 -3.03 -27.02
CA ASP A 305 -17.77 -2.63 -26.13
C ASP A 305 -17.69 -1.13 -25.84
N ALA A 306 -16.48 -0.64 -25.52
CA ALA A 306 -16.21 0.78 -25.36
C ALA A 306 -16.42 1.57 -26.66
N ALA A 307 -16.16 0.96 -27.83
CA ALA A 307 -16.43 1.59 -29.13
C ALA A 307 -17.93 1.87 -29.36
N ALA A 308 -18.83 1.11 -28.72
CA ALA A 308 -20.27 1.41 -28.76
C ALA A 308 -20.59 2.71 -28.00
N ILE A 309 -20.04 2.88 -26.78
CA ILE A 309 -20.14 4.13 -26.01
C ILE A 309 -19.49 5.28 -26.78
N ASP A 310 -18.31 5.05 -27.37
CA ASP A 310 -17.59 6.07 -28.12
C ASP A 310 -18.40 6.66 -29.27
N ARG A 311 -19.08 5.79 -30.04
CA ARG A 311 -19.96 6.21 -31.14
C ARG A 311 -21.10 7.08 -30.60
N TYR A 312 -21.68 6.71 -29.46
CA TYR A 312 -22.70 7.52 -28.80
C TYR A 312 -22.16 8.88 -28.35
N VAL A 313 -21.04 8.94 -27.61
CA VAL A 313 -20.50 10.22 -27.10
C VAL A 313 -19.97 11.14 -28.21
N ARG A 314 -19.56 10.59 -29.36
CA ARG A 314 -19.07 11.37 -30.52
C ARG A 314 -20.13 11.59 -31.62
N HIS A 315 -21.41 11.34 -31.32
CA HIS A 315 -22.54 11.52 -32.25
C HIS A 315 -22.41 10.78 -33.59
N ARG A 316 -21.89 9.55 -33.55
CA ARG A 316 -21.78 8.67 -34.73
C ARG A 316 -22.92 7.68 -34.76
N SER A 317 -23.21 7.16 -35.96
CA SER A 317 -24.20 6.10 -36.14
C SER A 317 -23.81 4.83 -35.39
N SER A 318 -24.80 4.19 -34.74
CA SER A 318 -24.66 2.85 -34.19
C SER A 318 -24.54 1.80 -35.29
N ARG A 319 -24.03 0.62 -34.95
CA ARG A 319 -24.01 -0.54 -35.85
C ARG A 319 -25.33 -1.31 -35.65
N ALA A 320 -26.06 -1.56 -36.74
CA ALA A 320 -27.41 -2.13 -36.70
C ALA A 320 -27.47 -3.62 -36.30
N ASP A 321 -26.35 -4.35 -36.42
CA ASP A 321 -26.26 -5.80 -36.22
C ASP A 321 -25.19 -6.19 -35.17
N ALA A 322 -24.88 -5.32 -34.21
CA ALA A 322 -23.90 -5.61 -33.17
C ALA A 322 -24.58 -6.20 -31.92
N ASP A 323 -23.98 -7.23 -31.32
CA ASP A 323 -24.42 -7.73 -30.02
C ASP A 323 -24.40 -6.60 -28.97
N PRO A 324 -25.28 -6.65 -27.95
CA PRO A 324 -25.27 -5.65 -26.88
C PRO A 324 -23.87 -5.59 -26.23
N PRO A 325 -23.30 -4.40 -25.96
CA PRO A 325 -21.98 -4.30 -25.35
C PRO A 325 -22.00 -4.69 -23.86
N PHE A 326 -20.84 -5.02 -23.30
CA PHE A 326 -20.60 -5.34 -21.89
C PHE A 326 -21.37 -6.58 -21.40
N GLN A 327 -21.41 -7.62 -22.21
CA GLN A 327 -22.07 -8.91 -21.87
C GLN A 327 -21.13 -9.90 -21.18
N ARG A 328 -19.80 -9.71 -21.28
CA ARG A 328 -18.80 -10.63 -20.71
C ARG A 328 -18.35 -10.25 -19.30
N PHE A 329 -18.16 -8.97 -19.05
CA PHE A 329 -18.02 -8.48 -17.68
C PHE A 329 -19.37 -8.51 -17.00
N PRO A 330 -19.44 -8.58 -15.65
CA PRO A 330 -20.69 -8.43 -14.96
C PRO A 330 -21.36 -7.13 -15.42
N THR A 331 -22.57 -7.26 -15.98
CA THR A 331 -23.21 -6.20 -16.76
C THR A 331 -23.29 -4.89 -15.99
N TRP A 332 -23.52 -4.97 -14.68
CA TRP A 332 -23.62 -3.85 -13.74
C TRP A 332 -22.33 -3.00 -13.60
N MET A 333 -21.16 -3.53 -13.95
CA MET A 333 -19.88 -2.81 -13.79
C MET A 333 -19.82 -1.56 -14.68
N TRP A 334 -20.16 -1.70 -15.96
CA TRP A 334 -20.22 -0.55 -16.88
C TRP A 334 -21.66 -0.12 -17.21
N ARG A 335 -22.68 -0.95 -16.90
CA ARG A 335 -24.10 -0.61 -17.07
C ARG A 335 -24.75 -0.24 -15.73
N ASN A 336 -24.31 0.88 -15.18
CA ASN A 336 -24.88 1.48 -13.97
C ASN A 336 -25.22 2.96 -14.19
N THR A 337 -25.97 3.53 -13.24
CA THR A 337 -26.43 4.92 -13.27
C THR A 337 -25.28 5.94 -13.31
N ASP A 338 -24.15 5.67 -12.64
CA ASP A 338 -23.03 6.60 -12.54
C ASP A 338 -22.27 6.71 -13.86
N VAL A 339 -22.01 5.57 -14.52
CA VAL A 339 -21.40 5.52 -15.85
C VAL A 339 -22.33 6.17 -16.88
N ALA A 340 -23.64 5.88 -16.83
CA ALA A 340 -24.60 6.50 -17.74
C ALA A 340 -24.61 8.02 -17.62
N ALA A 341 -24.63 8.56 -16.40
CA ALA A 341 -24.57 9.99 -16.15
C ALA A 341 -23.29 10.63 -16.73
N PHE A 342 -22.14 9.97 -16.60
CA PHE A 342 -20.88 10.45 -17.17
C PHE A 342 -20.88 10.41 -18.70
N VAL A 343 -21.37 9.32 -19.30
CA VAL A 343 -21.48 9.14 -20.75
C VAL A 343 -22.40 10.19 -21.37
N ASP A 344 -23.54 10.49 -20.74
CA ASP A 344 -24.45 11.55 -21.18
C ASP A 344 -23.79 12.93 -21.07
N TRP A 345 -23.06 13.19 -19.99
CA TRP A 345 -22.28 14.42 -19.88
C TRP A 345 -21.24 14.54 -21.00
N MET A 346 -20.50 13.47 -21.33
CA MET A 346 -19.51 13.47 -22.40
C MET A 346 -20.14 13.80 -23.76
N ARG A 347 -21.31 13.22 -24.04
CA ARG A 347 -22.07 13.52 -25.26
C ARG A 347 -22.46 15.00 -25.33
N LEU A 348 -23.06 15.54 -24.26
CA LEU A 348 -23.43 16.95 -24.19
C LEU A 348 -22.24 17.90 -24.28
N HIS A 349 -21.10 17.51 -23.72
CA HIS A 349 -19.85 18.27 -23.83
C HIS A 349 -19.36 18.30 -25.29
N ASN A 350 -19.32 17.13 -25.94
CA ASN A 350 -18.88 16.98 -27.32
C ASN A 350 -19.76 17.71 -28.33
N GLU A 351 -21.07 17.83 -28.09
CA GLU A 351 -21.99 18.60 -28.93
C GLU A 351 -21.56 20.06 -29.12
N ARG A 352 -20.87 20.63 -28.12
CA ARG A 352 -20.39 22.02 -28.13
C ARG A 352 -19.06 22.19 -28.88
N ILE A 353 -18.37 21.10 -29.21
CA ILE A 353 -17.04 21.11 -29.83
C ILE A 353 -17.16 20.98 -31.34
N ARG A 354 -16.69 22.01 -32.07
CA ARG A 354 -16.72 22.03 -33.55
C ARG A 354 -15.51 21.37 -34.22
N ILE A 355 -14.42 21.16 -33.47
CA ILE A 355 -13.17 20.63 -34.01
C ILE A 355 -13.10 19.15 -33.66
N SER A 356 -13.17 18.28 -34.66
CA SER A 356 -13.24 16.82 -34.49
C SER A 356 -12.07 16.22 -33.71
N SER A 357 -10.88 16.83 -33.79
CA SER A 357 -9.70 16.40 -33.04
C SER A 357 -9.73 16.74 -31.55
N ARG A 358 -10.65 17.61 -31.11
CA ARG A 358 -10.85 17.97 -29.69
C ARG A 358 -11.99 17.23 -29.02
N LEU A 359 -12.76 16.42 -29.76
CA LEU A 359 -13.82 15.60 -29.18
C LEU A 359 -13.21 14.57 -28.23
N ALA A 360 -13.73 14.52 -27.01
CA ALA A 360 -13.39 13.48 -26.06
C ALA A 360 -13.96 12.14 -26.55
N GLY A 361 -13.11 11.11 -26.58
CA GLY A 361 -13.51 9.75 -26.94
C GLY A 361 -13.46 8.80 -25.74
N PHE A 362 -14.14 7.68 -25.89
CA PHE A 362 -14.22 6.62 -24.88
C PHE A 362 -13.58 5.35 -25.46
N TYR A 363 -12.62 4.73 -24.79
CA TYR A 363 -11.81 3.67 -25.37
C TYR A 363 -11.64 2.52 -24.39
N GLY A 364 -11.77 1.29 -24.85
CA GLY A 364 -11.43 0.11 -24.07
C GLY A 364 -9.94 -0.17 -24.17
N LEU A 365 -9.34 -0.79 -23.16
CA LEU A 365 -7.95 -1.22 -23.21
C LEU A 365 -7.79 -2.74 -23.20
N ASP A 366 -8.85 -3.48 -22.86
CA ASP A 366 -8.77 -4.89 -22.52
C ASP A 366 -8.90 -5.85 -23.73
N ILE A 367 -8.56 -7.13 -23.50
CA ILE A 367 -8.32 -8.16 -24.53
C ILE A 367 -9.43 -9.19 -24.72
N TYR A 368 -10.52 -9.19 -23.95
CA TYR A 368 -11.39 -10.36 -23.82
C TYR A 368 -12.43 -10.54 -24.93
N ASN A 369 -12.75 -9.51 -25.73
CA ASN A 369 -13.78 -9.62 -26.79
C ASN A 369 -13.21 -9.97 -28.18
N MET A 370 -12.75 -11.22 -28.34
CA MET A 370 -12.22 -11.72 -29.63
C MET A 370 -13.29 -11.79 -30.74
N SER A 371 -14.51 -12.24 -30.44
CA SER A 371 -15.62 -12.34 -31.41
C SER A 371 -16.02 -10.98 -31.97
N GLY A 372 -16.26 -10.01 -31.08
CA GLY A 372 -16.61 -8.64 -31.46
C GLY A 372 -15.49 -7.99 -32.27
N SER A 373 -14.23 -8.30 -31.95
CA SER A 373 -13.08 -7.80 -32.69
C SER A 373 -12.98 -8.39 -34.11
N ILE A 374 -13.20 -9.70 -34.27
CA ILE A 374 -13.26 -10.35 -35.59
C ILE A 374 -14.40 -9.74 -36.42
N ALA A 375 -15.59 -9.60 -35.85
CA ALA A 375 -16.74 -9.01 -36.53
C ALA A 375 -16.45 -7.57 -37.00
N ALA A 376 -15.83 -6.75 -36.14
CA ALA A 376 -15.46 -5.38 -36.46
C ALA A 376 -14.46 -5.29 -37.64
N VAL A 377 -13.45 -6.17 -37.68
CA VAL A 377 -12.48 -6.22 -38.78
C VAL A 377 -13.15 -6.66 -40.09
N LEU A 378 -13.96 -7.72 -40.04
CA LEU A 378 -14.62 -8.25 -41.23
C LEU A 378 -15.62 -7.26 -41.83
N GLN A 379 -16.45 -6.60 -41.02
CA GLN A 379 -17.41 -5.60 -41.49
C GLN A 379 -16.72 -4.40 -42.18
N TYR A 380 -15.59 -3.95 -41.66
CA TYR A 380 -14.83 -2.88 -42.30
C TYR A 380 -14.23 -3.33 -43.64
N LEU A 381 -13.60 -4.51 -43.66
CA LEU A 381 -13.03 -5.04 -44.89
C LEU A 381 -14.10 -5.31 -45.94
N ASP A 382 -15.29 -5.78 -45.58
CA ASP A 382 -16.40 -5.94 -46.53
C ASP A 382 -16.80 -4.61 -47.20
N ARG A 383 -16.64 -3.49 -46.50
CA ARG A 383 -16.92 -2.14 -47.03
C ARG A 383 -15.76 -1.59 -47.88
N VAL A 384 -14.52 -1.84 -47.47
CA VAL A 384 -13.33 -1.13 -47.99
C VAL A 384 -12.44 -1.99 -48.91
N ASP A 385 -12.29 -3.29 -48.62
CA ASP A 385 -11.56 -4.26 -49.45
C ASP A 385 -12.19 -5.66 -49.34
N PRO A 386 -13.24 -5.95 -50.14
CA PRO A 386 -13.95 -7.24 -50.08
C PRO A 386 -13.07 -8.46 -50.37
N GLN A 387 -11.96 -8.29 -51.10
CA GLN A 387 -11.02 -9.39 -51.36
C GLN A 387 -10.20 -9.68 -50.10
N ALA A 388 -9.69 -8.65 -49.42
CA ALA A 388 -9.07 -8.83 -48.11
C ALA A 388 -10.05 -9.38 -47.07
N ALA A 389 -11.35 -9.01 -47.15
CA ALA A 389 -12.38 -9.58 -46.27
C ALA A 389 -12.53 -11.10 -46.46
N LYS A 390 -12.39 -11.60 -47.69
CA LYS A 390 -12.42 -13.04 -47.98
C LYS A 390 -11.21 -13.75 -47.36
N ILE A 391 -10.01 -13.18 -47.52
CA ILE A 391 -8.77 -13.72 -46.94
C ILE A 391 -8.83 -13.70 -45.41
N ALA A 392 -9.33 -12.63 -44.81
CA ALA A 392 -9.50 -12.51 -43.36
C ALA A 392 -10.45 -13.58 -42.81
N ARG A 393 -11.56 -13.88 -43.50
CA ARG A 393 -12.46 -14.99 -43.13
C ARG A 393 -11.77 -16.35 -43.18
N GLU A 394 -10.92 -16.59 -44.18
CA GLU A 394 -10.15 -17.83 -44.28
C GLU A 394 -9.13 -17.94 -43.12
N ARG A 395 -8.42 -16.85 -42.82
CA ARG A 395 -7.41 -16.80 -41.74
C ARG A 395 -8.02 -16.89 -40.34
N TYR A 396 -9.16 -16.23 -40.10
CA TYR A 396 -9.90 -16.35 -38.83
C TYR A 396 -10.74 -17.63 -38.74
N GLY A 397 -10.87 -18.40 -39.82
CA GLY A 397 -11.66 -19.63 -39.86
C GLY A 397 -11.24 -20.66 -38.80
N CYS A 398 -9.96 -20.65 -38.40
CA CYS A 398 -9.41 -21.46 -37.32
C CYS A 398 -9.68 -20.91 -35.91
N LEU A 399 -10.46 -19.83 -35.76
CA LEU A 399 -10.94 -19.30 -34.49
C LEU A 399 -12.47 -19.43 -34.36
N THR A 400 -13.18 -19.54 -35.48
CA THR A 400 -14.66 -19.51 -35.57
C THR A 400 -15.39 -20.49 -34.65
N PRO A 401 -14.97 -21.76 -34.47
CA PRO A 401 -15.63 -22.69 -33.56
C PRO A 401 -15.56 -22.32 -32.07
N TRP A 402 -14.65 -21.42 -31.66
CA TRP A 402 -14.35 -21.14 -30.24
C TRP A 402 -14.52 -19.68 -29.84
N GLN A 403 -14.97 -18.84 -30.78
CA GLN A 403 -15.26 -17.41 -30.59
C GLN A 403 -16.09 -17.16 -29.32
N ASN A 404 -17.05 -18.04 -29.01
CA ASN A 404 -17.93 -17.89 -27.85
C ASN A 404 -17.55 -18.78 -26.63
N GLU A 405 -16.48 -19.57 -26.72
CA GLU A 405 -16.02 -20.49 -25.65
C GLU A 405 -14.49 -20.49 -25.46
N PRO A 406 -13.90 -19.41 -24.90
CA PRO A 406 -12.44 -19.26 -24.80
C PRO A 406 -11.75 -20.27 -23.87
N SER A 407 -12.47 -20.83 -22.88
CA SER A 407 -11.97 -21.91 -22.01
C SER A 407 -11.76 -23.23 -22.78
N THR A 408 -12.56 -23.48 -23.82
CA THR A 408 -12.42 -24.65 -24.70
C THR A 408 -11.25 -24.47 -25.69
N TYR A 409 -11.01 -23.24 -26.17
CA TYR A 409 -9.89 -22.91 -27.07
C TYR A 409 -8.52 -23.22 -26.43
N GLY A 410 -8.27 -22.74 -25.22
CA GLY A 410 -6.98 -22.92 -24.53
C GLY A 410 -6.59 -24.40 -24.34
N ARG A 411 -7.57 -25.29 -24.14
CA ARG A 411 -7.36 -26.73 -24.02
C ARG A 411 -7.03 -27.42 -25.35
N VAL A 412 -7.56 -26.92 -26.47
CA VAL A 412 -7.45 -27.52 -27.81
C VAL A 412 -6.23 -26.99 -28.58
N ALA A 413 -5.86 -25.73 -28.37
CA ALA A 413 -4.70 -25.06 -28.97
C ALA A 413 -3.35 -25.74 -28.66
N LEU A 414 -3.32 -26.64 -27.67
CA LEU A 414 -2.17 -27.46 -27.28
C LEU A 414 -1.91 -28.68 -28.18
N THR A 415 -2.80 -28.96 -29.13
CA THR A 415 -2.61 -30.04 -30.11
C THR A 415 -1.85 -29.53 -31.34
N SER A 416 -0.96 -30.36 -31.89
CA SER A 416 0.03 -30.03 -32.95
C SER A 416 -0.55 -29.52 -34.28
N GLY A 417 -1.88 -29.41 -34.41
CA GLY A 417 -2.55 -28.79 -35.56
C GLY A 417 -2.67 -27.26 -35.52
N TYR A 418 -2.47 -26.60 -34.36
CA TYR A 418 -2.88 -25.21 -34.14
C TYR A 418 -1.77 -24.15 -34.19
N GLU A 419 -0.49 -24.50 -34.28
CA GLU A 419 0.61 -23.53 -34.55
C GLU A 419 0.38 -22.73 -35.84
N LYS A 420 -0.38 -23.28 -36.80
CA LYS A 420 -0.72 -22.60 -38.06
C LYS A 420 -1.74 -21.46 -37.87
N CYS A 421 -2.56 -21.49 -36.81
CA CYS A 421 -3.61 -20.49 -36.59
C CYS A 421 -3.01 -19.17 -36.09
N GLU A 422 -2.07 -19.21 -35.14
CA GLU A 422 -1.33 -18.01 -34.68
C GLU A 422 -0.64 -17.30 -35.84
N GLN A 423 0.06 -18.04 -36.70
CA GLN A 423 0.75 -17.47 -37.87
C GLN A 423 -0.24 -16.76 -38.81
N ALA A 424 -1.41 -17.36 -39.06
CA ALA A 424 -2.45 -16.77 -39.90
C ALA A 424 -3.04 -15.48 -39.30
N VAL A 425 -3.27 -15.45 -37.98
CA VAL A 425 -3.77 -14.25 -37.26
C VAL A 425 -2.74 -13.13 -37.27
N LEU A 426 -1.48 -13.44 -36.97
CA LEU A 426 -0.39 -12.46 -37.01
C LEU A 426 -0.18 -11.93 -38.43
N GLU A 427 -0.28 -12.78 -39.44
CA GLU A 427 -0.19 -12.38 -40.85
C GLU A 427 -1.34 -11.45 -41.25
N GLN A 428 -2.57 -11.72 -40.80
CA GLN A 428 -3.72 -10.84 -41.03
C GLN A 428 -3.51 -9.45 -40.40
N CYS A 429 -3.01 -9.41 -39.16
CA CYS A 429 -2.70 -8.15 -38.48
C CYS A 429 -1.59 -7.37 -39.21
N ARG A 430 -0.51 -8.05 -39.61
CA ARG A 430 0.58 -7.45 -40.39
C ARG A 430 0.10 -6.89 -41.73
N GLU A 431 -0.78 -7.60 -42.44
CA GLU A 431 -1.30 -7.14 -43.72
C GLU A 431 -2.20 -5.89 -43.58
N LEU A 432 -3.03 -5.83 -42.54
CA LEU A 432 -3.82 -4.63 -42.23
C LEU A 432 -2.93 -3.43 -41.91
N LEU A 433 -1.85 -3.64 -41.13
CA LEU A 433 -0.86 -2.60 -40.84
C LEU A 433 -0.08 -2.17 -42.10
N ALA A 434 0.25 -3.10 -42.98
CA ALA A 434 0.95 -2.79 -44.23
C ALA A 434 0.10 -1.92 -45.17
N LYS A 435 -1.23 -2.10 -45.17
CA LYS A 435 -2.19 -1.31 -45.94
C LYS A 435 -2.65 -0.02 -45.25
N GLN A 436 -1.99 0.38 -44.16
CA GLN A 436 -2.38 1.52 -43.34
C GLN A 436 -2.46 2.84 -44.11
N LEU A 437 -1.49 3.11 -45.00
CA LEU A 437 -1.48 4.36 -45.77
C LEU A 437 -2.63 4.41 -46.80
N ASP A 438 -2.99 3.28 -47.40
CA ASP A 438 -4.03 3.20 -48.42
C ASP A 438 -5.44 3.33 -47.81
N TYR A 439 -5.65 2.71 -46.65
CA TYR A 439 -6.93 2.74 -45.94
C TYR A 439 -7.14 4.01 -45.11
N ALA A 440 -6.08 4.57 -44.50
CA ALA A 440 -6.20 5.81 -43.74
C ALA A 440 -6.58 7.02 -44.62
N GLN A 441 -6.26 7.00 -45.92
CA GLN A 441 -6.72 8.03 -46.87
C GLN A 441 -8.23 7.97 -47.17
N GLN A 442 -8.87 6.82 -46.94
CA GLN A 442 -10.29 6.64 -47.23
C GLN A 442 -11.17 6.86 -45.98
N ASP A 443 -10.73 6.42 -44.79
CA ASP A 443 -11.54 6.54 -43.55
C ASP A 443 -10.70 6.47 -42.26
N GLY A 444 -9.86 7.48 -42.00
CA GLY A 444 -8.79 7.43 -41.00
C GLY A 444 -9.19 7.15 -39.53
N VAL A 445 -10.44 7.44 -39.12
CA VAL A 445 -10.89 7.14 -37.74
C VAL A 445 -11.47 5.75 -37.60
N ASP A 446 -12.28 5.29 -38.55
CA ASP A 446 -12.74 3.89 -38.58
C ASP A 446 -11.56 2.92 -38.82
N PHE A 447 -10.50 3.38 -39.51
CA PHE A 447 -9.27 2.63 -39.67
C PHE A 447 -8.50 2.39 -38.36
N LEU A 448 -8.48 3.37 -37.44
CA LEU A 448 -7.89 3.19 -36.10
C LEU A 448 -8.61 2.10 -35.32
N ASP A 449 -9.96 2.14 -35.32
CA ASP A 449 -10.78 1.10 -34.68
C ASP A 449 -10.42 -0.28 -35.22
N VAL A 450 -10.32 -0.42 -36.55
CA VAL A 450 -10.07 -1.72 -37.21
C VAL A 450 -8.67 -2.24 -36.95
N THR A 451 -7.67 -1.37 -37.01
CA THR A 451 -6.27 -1.73 -36.73
C THR A 451 -6.13 -2.21 -35.29
N GLN A 452 -6.80 -1.53 -34.35
CA GLN A 452 -6.79 -1.94 -32.96
C GLN A 452 -7.54 -3.26 -32.73
N ASN A 453 -8.70 -3.47 -33.36
CA ASN A 453 -9.39 -4.75 -33.31
C ASN A 453 -8.52 -5.89 -33.87
N ALA A 454 -7.74 -5.66 -34.94
CA ALA A 454 -6.83 -6.68 -35.48
C ALA A 454 -5.68 -7.04 -34.52
N ARG A 455 -5.11 -6.04 -33.83
CA ARG A 455 -4.11 -6.26 -32.77
C ARG A 455 -4.69 -7.01 -31.59
N LEU A 456 -5.91 -6.64 -31.17
CA LEU A 456 -6.63 -7.33 -30.10
C LEU A 456 -6.81 -8.81 -30.42
N ILE A 457 -7.24 -9.18 -31.65
CA ILE A 457 -7.38 -10.59 -32.04
C ILE A 457 -6.05 -11.34 -31.88
N ALA A 458 -4.93 -10.75 -32.30
CA ALA A 458 -3.61 -11.36 -32.16
C ALA A 458 -3.18 -11.52 -30.68
N SER A 459 -3.44 -10.50 -29.84
CA SER A 459 -3.15 -10.56 -28.41
C SER A 459 -4.07 -11.55 -27.67
N ALA A 460 -5.35 -11.59 -28.01
CA ALA A 460 -6.34 -12.48 -27.42
C ALA A 460 -6.06 -13.96 -27.74
N GLU A 461 -5.68 -14.28 -28.98
CA GLU A 461 -5.25 -15.62 -29.38
C GLU A 461 -4.10 -16.11 -28.48
N ARG A 462 -3.04 -15.30 -28.37
CA ARG A 462 -1.89 -15.59 -27.52
C ARG A 462 -2.29 -15.73 -26.05
N TYR A 463 -3.17 -14.85 -25.56
CA TYR A 463 -3.66 -14.86 -24.19
C TYR A 463 -4.40 -16.15 -23.86
N TYR A 464 -5.35 -16.58 -24.68
CA TYR A 464 -6.12 -17.80 -24.41
C TYR A 464 -5.26 -19.07 -24.44
N ARG A 465 -4.17 -19.07 -25.21
CA ARG A 465 -3.17 -20.16 -25.18
C ARG A 465 -2.40 -20.20 -23.86
N ILE A 466 -2.01 -19.03 -23.33
CA ILE A 466 -1.22 -18.92 -22.08
C ILE A 466 -2.10 -19.11 -20.83
N MET A 467 -3.36 -18.68 -20.87
CA MET A 467 -4.33 -18.74 -19.77
C MET A 467 -4.45 -20.15 -19.14
N TYR A 468 -4.26 -21.21 -19.93
CA TYR A 468 -4.36 -22.60 -19.45
C TYR A 468 -3.15 -23.07 -18.62
N TYR A 469 -2.02 -22.38 -18.71
CA TYR A 469 -0.82 -22.69 -17.93
C TYR A 469 -0.84 -22.06 -16.52
N GLY A 470 -1.72 -21.08 -16.28
CA GLY A 470 -1.85 -20.36 -15.02
C GLY A 470 -0.62 -19.52 -14.66
N GLY A 471 -0.82 -18.42 -13.93
CA GLY A 471 0.27 -17.61 -13.35
C GLY A 471 0.53 -16.26 -14.05
N ALA A 472 1.61 -15.61 -13.64
CA ALA A 472 1.94 -14.21 -13.96
C ALA A 472 1.97 -13.88 -15.45
N GLN A 473 2.24 -14.85 -16.32
CA GLN A 473 2.37 -14.60 -17.76
C GLN A 473 1.06 -14.16 -18.43
N SER A 474 -0.09 -14.69 -18.01
CA SER A 474 -1.38 -14.26 -18.56
C SER A 474 -1.74 -12.85 -18.09
N TRP A 475 -1.46 -12.54 -16.82
CA TRP A 475 -1.58 -11.19 -16.26
C TRP A 475 -0.70 -10.19 -17.01
N ASN A 476 0.60 -10.50 -17.12
CA ASN A 476 1.59 -9.63 -17.76
C ASN A 476 1.23 -9.35 -19.21
N LEU A 477 0.72 -10.35 -19.95
CA LEU A 477 0.28 -10.15 -21.32
C LEU A 477 -0.92 -9.20 -21.41
N ARG A 478 -1.91 -9.34 -20.50
CA ARG A 478 -3.09 -8.48 -20.46
C ARG A 478 -2.72 -7.02 -20.18
N ASP A 479 -1.95 -6.77 -19.13
CA ASP A 479 -1.56 -5.40 -18.78
C ASP A 479 -0.59 -4.77 -19.77
N THR A 480 0.30 -5.57 -20.36
CA THR A 480 1.15 -5.11 -21.47
C THR A 480 0.30 -4.72 -22.66
N HIS A 481 -0.74 -5.50 -23.01
CA HIS A 481 -1.66 -5.12 -24.09
C HIS A 481 -2.42 -3.84 -23.78
N MET A 482 -2.93 -3.66 -22.55
CA MET A 482 -3.62 -2.43 -22.15
C MET A 482 -2.69 -1.21 -22.32
N PHE A 483 -1.43 -1.35 -21.91
CA PHE A 483 -0.42 -0.31 -22.05
C PHE A 483 -0.07 -0.02 -23.53
N GLU A 484 0.18 -1.04 -24.35
CA GLU A 484 0.45 -0.89 -25.78
C GLU A 484 -0.73 -0.22 -26.51
N THR A 485 -1.96 -0.57 -26.13
CA THR A 485 -3.18 0.06 -26.66
C THR A 485 -3.27 1.54 -26.30
N LEU A 486 -2.92 1.89 -25.05
CA LEU A 486 -2.83 3.28 -24.62
C LEU A 486 -1.74 4.05 -25.39
N GLU A 487 -0.57 3.46 -25.62
CA GLU A 487 0.49 4.09 -26.42
C GLU A 487 0.02 4.36 -27.85
N HIS A 488 -0.62 3.38 -28.50
CA HIS A 488 -1.17 3.56 -29.84
C HIS A 488 -2.24 4.66 -29.90
N LEU A 489 -3.11 4.75 -28.88
CA LEU A 489 -4.09 5.83 -28.76
C LEU A 489 -3.41 7.20 -28.68
N LEU A 490 -2.40 7.34 -27.83
CA LEU A 490 -1.64 8.58 -27.68
C LEU A 490 -0.91 8.95 -28.97
N GLU A 491 -0.29 7.99 -29.65
CA GLU A 491 0.41 8.20 -30.92
C GLU A 491 -0.55 8.61 -32.04
N ALA A 492 -1.70 7.94 -32.16
CA ALA A 492 -2.71 8.25 -33.18
C ALA A 492 -3.30 9.66 -33.01
N ARG A 493 -3.34 10.17 -31.78
CA ARG A 493 -3.80 11.54 -31.47
C ARG A 493 -2.68 12.59 -31.48
N GLY A 494 -1.43 12.16 -31.61
CA GLY A 494 -0.26 13.01 -31.76
C GLY A 494 0.49 13.28 -30.43
N PRO A 495 1.65 13.95 -30.50
CA PRO A 495 2.58 14.07 -29.38
C PRO A 495 2.03 14.82 -28.17
N ASN A 496 1.01 15.67 -28.37
CA ASN A 496 0.37 16.46 -27.31
C ASN A 496 -0.91 15.80 -26.76
N ALA A 497 -1.23 14.57 -27.19
CA ALA A 497 -2.39 13.86 -26.70
C ALA A 497 -2.26 13.54 -25.22
N LYS A 498 -3.37 13.70 -24.48
CA LYS A 498 -3.49 13.38 -23.07
C LYS A 498 -4.64 12.41 -22.81
N ALA A 499 -4.42 11.47 -21.90
CA ALA A 499 -5.36 10.40 -21.60
C ALA A 499 -5.65 10.30 -20.10
N VAL A 500 -6.92 10.06 -19.77
CA VAL A 500 -7.34 9.59 -18.44
C VAL A 500 -7.62 8.10 -18.56
N VAL A 501 -7.06 7.28 -17.66
CA VAL A 501 -7.27 5.83 -17.63
C VAL A 501 -8.10 5.49 -16.41
N TRP A 502 -9.19 4.74 -16.55
CA TRP A 502 -9.97 4.18 -15.45
C TRP A 502 -9.77 2.68 -15.39
N ALA A 503 -9.16 2.19 -14.33
CA ALA A 503 -8.97 0.77 -14.10
C ALA A 503 -8.86 0.51 -12.59
N HIS A 504 -8.86 -0.76 -12.18
CA HIS A 504 -8.73 -1.12 -10.77
C HIS A 504 -7.36 -0.69 -10.18
N ASN A 505 -7.26 -0.49 -8.87
CA ASN A 505 -5.98 -0.15 -8.19
C ASN A 505 -4.87 -1.18 -8.50
N SER A 506 -5.23 -2.45 -8.70
CA SER A 506 -4.30 -3.53 -9.08
C SER A 506 -3.66 -3.31 -10.47
N HIS A 507 -4.32 -2.55 -11.35
CA HIS A 507 -3.82 -2.22 -12.67
C HIS A 507 -3.04 -0.90 -12.68
N ILE A 508 -3.50 0.12 -11.97
CA ILE A 508 -2.98 1.49 -12.11
C ILE A 508 -1.87 1.87 -11.13
N GLY A 509 -1.73 1.18 -10.00
CA GLY A 509 -0.62 1.41 -9.06
C GLY A 509 0.70 0.92 -9.64
N ASP A 510 1.84 1.38 -9.16
CA ASP A 510 3.14 0.83 -9.59
C ASP A 510 3.39 -0.56 -8.97
N ALA A 511 3.16 -1.63 -9.76
CA ALA A 511 3.24 -3.02 -9.28
C ALA A 511 4.59 -3.41 -8.66
N ARG A 512 5.69 -2.71 -8.98
CA ARG A 512 7.02 -2.96 -8.37
C ARG A 512 7.02 -2.82 -6.85
N TYR A 513 6.02 -2.11 -6.31
CA TYR A 513 5.89 -1.80 -4.88
C TYR A 513 4.66 -2.47 -4.25
N THR A 514 4.10 -3.48 -4.92
CA THR A 514 3.01 -4.32 -4.41
C THR A 514 3.44 -5.79 -4.39
N GLU A 515 2.67 -6.63 -3.69
CA GLU A 515 2.87 -8.09 -3.69
C GLU A 515 2.89 -8.68 -5.10
N MET A 516 2.12 -8.09 -6.03
CA MET A 516 2.06 -8.52 -7.43
C MET A 516 3.44 -8.50 -8.09
N GLY A 517 4.14 -7.36 -8.07
CA GLY A 517 5.47 -7.29 -8.69
C GLY A 517 6.55 -7.99 -7.88
N ILE A 518 6.45 -7.99 -6.54
CA ILE A 518 7.52 -8.48 -5.67
C ILE A 518 7.50 -10.00 -5.51
N VAL A 519 6.31 -10.59 -5.38
CA VAL A 519 6.14 -12.02 -5.09
C VAL A 519 5.72 -12.78 -6.34
N ARG A 520 4.88 -12.18 -7.19
CA ARG A 520 4.25 -12.88 -8.32
C ARG A 520 4.92 -12.60 -9.67
N ASP A 521 5.91 -11.69 -9.74
CA ASP A 521 6.53 -11.24 -10.99
C ASP A 521 5.48 -10.71 -12.00
N GLU A 522 4.43 -10.10 -11.46
CA GLU A 522 3.33 -9.51 -12.21
C GLU A 522 3.61 -8.02 -12.50
N VAL A 523 3.46 -7.61 -13.75
CA VAL A 523 3.52 -6.21 -14.19
C VAL A 523 2.13 -5.66 -14.42
N ASN A 524 1.96 -4.34 -14.29
CA ASN A 524 0.70 -3.69 -14.57
C ASN A 524 0.85 -2.40 -15.40
N ILE A 525 -0.26 -1.90 -15.95
CA ILE A 525 -0.27 -0.68 -16.77
C ILE A 525 0.26 0.55 -16.01
N GLY A 526 0.04 0.63 -14.69
CA GLY A 526 0.57 1.68 -13.83
C GLY A 526 2.10 1.74 -13.82
N GLN A 527 2.74 0.60 -13.56
CA GLN A 527 4.19 0.44 -13.65
C GLN A 527 4.71 0.79 -15.05
N LEU A 528 4.09 0.25 -16.11
CA LEU A 528 4.52 0.49 -17.49
C LEU A 528 4.41 1.98 -17.87
N CYS A 529 3.33 2.65 -17.47
CA CYS A 529 3.17 4.09 -17.62
C CYS A 529 4.24 4.86 -16.87
N ARG A 530 4.56 4.48 -15.63
CA ARG A 530 5.63 5.12 -14.85
C ARG A 530 6.99 4.96 -15.54
N GLN A 531 7.32 3.76 -16.03
CA GLN A 531 8.58 3.49 -16.71
C GLN A 531 8.70 4.26 -18.04
N ARG A 532 7.61 4.36 -18.79
CA ARG A 532 7.59 5.00 -20.11
C ARG A 532 7.53 6.52 -20.06
N PHE A 533 6.71 7.06 -19.17
CA PHE A 533 6.39 8.49 -19.13
C PHE A 533 7.03 9.20 -17.93
N GLY A 534 7.56 8.49 -16.94
CA GLY A 534 8.16 9.08 -15.73
C GLY A 534 7.14 9.91 -14.96
N ASP A 535 7.49 11.18 -14.70
CA ASP A 535 6.56 12.18 -14.14
C ASP A 535 5.48 12.62 -15.14
N GLY A 536 5.56 12.23 -16.42
CA GLY A 536 4.45 12.41 -17.36
C GLY A 536 3.21 11.58 -17.03
N ALA A 537 3.32 10.58 -16.15
CA ALA A 537 2.18 9.81 -15.64
C ALA A 537 1.85 10.22 -14.19
N ALA A 538 0.56 10.35 -13.88
CA ALA A 538 0.06 10.43 -12.52
C ALA A 538 -0.79 9.19 -12.18
N LEU A 539 -0.44 8.48 -11.11
CA LEU A 539 -1.14 7.30 -10.61
C LEU A 539 -1.95 7.72 -9.37
N ILE A 540 -3.28 7.63 -9.42
CA ILE A 540 -4.16 8.10 -8.34
C ILE A 540 -5.05 6.95 -7.89
N GLY A 541 -4.79 6.41 -6.69
CA GLY A 541 -5.58 5.33 -6.11
C GLY A 541 -6.84 5.84 -5.41
N LEU A 542 -7.90 5.04 -5.35
CA LEU A 542 -9.13 5.33 -4.61
C LEU A 542 -9.38 4.21 -3.58
N GLY A 543 -9.80 4.54 -2.36
CA GLY A 543 -10.02 3.57 -1.29
C GLY A 543 -11.23 3.86 -0.38
N THR A 544 -11.64 2.85 0.40
CA THR A 544 -12.74 2.94 1.37
C THR A 544 -12.54 2.07 2.60
N HIS A 545 -13.07 2.52 3.75
CA HIS A 545 -13.04 1.74 4.99
C HIS A 545 -14.19 0.73 5.05
N SER A 546 -15.41 1.14 4.73
CA SER A 546 -16.61 0.30 4.87
C SER A 546 -17.77 0.74 3.96
N GLY A 547 -18.92 0.06 4.07
CA GLY A 547 -20.14 0.42 3.37
C GLY A 547 -20.73 -0.76 2.60
N THR A 548 -21.17 -0.52 1.36
CA THR A 548 -21.71 -1.56 0.47
C THR A 548 -21.03 -1.56 -0.90
N VAL A 549 -21.02 -2.72 -1.55
CA VAL A 549 -20.43 -2.93 -2.88
C VAL A 549 -21.32 -3.89 -3.68
N ALA A 550 -21.50 -3.63 -4.98
CA ALA A 550 -22.07 -4.62 -5.89
C ALA A 550 -20.99 -5.63 -6.28
N ALA A 551 -21.20 -6.91 -6.00
CA ALA A 551 -20.24 -7.97 -6.32
C ALA A 551 -20.93 -9.35 -6.34
N ALA A 552 -20.33 -10.31 -7.04
CA ALA A 552 -20.76 -11.70 -7.00
C ALA A 552 -20.04 -12.49 -5.88
N SER A 553 -20.58 -13.65 -5.50
CA SER A 553 -19.90 -14.62 -4.62
C SER A 553 -18.89 -15.50 -5.38
N ASP A 554 -19.18 -15.81 -6.64
CA ASP A 554 -18.41 -16.69 -7.52
C ASP A 554 -18.33 -16.08 -8.93
N TRP A 555 -17.39 -16.55 -9.74
CA TRP A 555 -17.34 -16.20 -11.16
C TRP A 555 -18.64 -16.62 -11.85
N ASP A 556 -19.15 -15.76 -12.73
CA ASP A 556 -20.45 -15.89 -13.40
C ASP A 556 -21.67 -15.98 -12.46
N GLY A 557 -21.50 -15.66 -11.18
CA GLY A 557 -22.58 -15.60 -10.20
C GLY A 557 -23.46 -14.34 -10.36
N GLU A 558 -24.67 -14.42 -9.80
CA GLU A 558 -25.58 -13.27 -9.73
C GLU A 558 -24.96 -12.11 -8.93
N MET A 559 -25.34 -10.90 -9.30
CA MET A 559 -24.92 -9.69 -8.58
C MET A 559 -25.65 -9.58 -7.25
N GLU A 560 -24.88 -9.30 -6.20
CA GLU A 560 -25.39 -9.07 -4.85
C GLU A 560 -24.89 -7.72 -4.34
N ILE A 561 -25.74 -7.03 -3.57
CA ILE A 561 -25.28 -5.90 -2.74
C ILE A 561 -24.72 -6.48 -1.45
N LYS A 562 -23.41 -6.37 -1.28
CA LYS A 562 -22.66 -6.93 -0.16
C LYS A 562 -22.15 -5.85 0.77
N ARG A 563 -22.10 -6.15 2.07
CA ARG A 563 -21.51 -5.24 3.06
C ARG A 563 -20.00 -5.40 3.06
N VAL A 564 -19.28 -4.30 2.82
CA VAL A 564 -17.83 -4.25 2.96
C VAL A 564 -17.50 -4.25 4.44
N ARG A 565 -16.63 -5.17 4.88
CA ARG A 565 -16.20 -5.21 6.28
C ARG A 565 -15.39 -3.95 6.62
N PRO A 566 -15.40 -3.48 7.87
CA PRO A 566 -14.44 -2.48 8.33
C PRO A 566 -13.01 -2.88 7.96
N SER A 567 -12.17 -1.91 7.60
CA SER A 567 -10.80 -2.18 7.18
C SER A 567 -9.96 -2.87 8.27
N HIS A 568 -8.98 -3.66 7.84
CA HIS A 568 -8.10 -4.42 8.74
C HIS A 568 -7.18 -3.47 9.54
N SER A 569 -6.87 -3.78 10.80
CA SER A 569 -6.07 -2.89 11.67
C SER A 569 -4.73 -2.47 11.07
N ASP A 570 -4.12 -3.37 10.30
CA ASP A 570 -2.77 -3.21 9.75
C ASP A 570 -2.77 -2.61 8.33
N SER A 571 -3.92 -2.14 7.85
CA SER A 571 -4.11 -1.65 6.47
C SER A 571 -3.97 -0.13 6.33
N TYR A 572 -3.67 0.35 5.12
CA TYR A 572 -3.71 1.80 4.83
C TYR A 572 -5.11 2.38 4.95
N GLU A 573 -6.15 1.61 4.60
CA GLU A 573 -7.55 2.00 4.76
C GLU A 573 -7.87 2.28 6.22
N ARG A 574 -7.27 1.52 7.16
CA ARG A 574 -7.43 1.78 8.59
C ARG A 574 -6.79 3.09 9.01
N LEU A 575 -5.59 3.39 8.52
CA LEU A 575 -4.93 4.67 8.80
C LEU A 575 -5.73 5.85 8.26
N CYS A 576 -6.34 5.71 7.08
CA CYS A 576 -7.22 6.73 6.50
C CYS A 576 -8.52 6.88 7.29
N HIS A 577 -9.12 5.79 7.78
CA HIS A 577 -10.29 5.85 8.66
C HIS A 577 -9.98 6.56 9.99
N ASP A 578 -8.91 6.13 10.66
CA ASP A 578 -8.50 6.65 11.96
C ASP A 578 -8.05 8.12 11.91
N CYS A 579 -7.84 8.69 10.71
CA CYS A 579 -7.53 10.11 10.53
C CYS A 579 -8.74 11.02 10.82
N GLY A 580 -9.96 10.47 10.79
CA GLY A 580 -11.20 11.18 11.12
C GLY A 580 -11.75 12.11 10.03
N VAL A 581 -11.15 12.14 8.84
CA VAL A 581 -11.65 12.90 7.68
C VAL A 581 -12.43 11.97 6.75
N SER A 582 -13.73 12.21 6.60
CA SER A 582 -14.64 11.28 5.91
C SER A 582 -14.44 11.17 4.39
N ARG A 583 -13.90 12.22 3.75
CA ARG A 583 -13.51 12.20 2.34
C ARG A 583 -12.43 13.22 2.05
N PHE A 584 -11.37 12.82 1.37
CA PHE A 584 -10.24 13.69 1.10
C PHE A 584 -9.41 13.24 -0.10
N LEU A 585 -8.65 14.18 -0.64
CA LEU A 585 -7.50 13.92 -1.50
C LEU A 585 -6.24 14.00 -0.66
N LEU A 586 -5.39 12.99 -0.76
CA LEU A 586 -4.05 12.98 -0.21
C LEU A 586 -3.05 13.03 -1.35
N ASP A 587 -2.40 14.17 -1.54
CA ASP A 587 -1.30 14.31 -2.50
C ASP A 587 0.01 13.92 -1.80
N ILE A 588 0.45 12.69 -2.06
CA ILE A 588 1.58 12.05 -1.37
C ILE A 588 2.88 12.79 -1.64
N LYS A 589 3.00 13.48 -2.79
CA LYS A 589 4.22 14.21 -3.16
C LYS A 589 4.39 15.55 -2.44
N ARG A 590 3.35 16.06 -1.74
CA ARG A 590 3.40 17.40 -1.11
C ARG A 590 4.05 17.42 0.27
N ASP A 591 4.07 16.30 0.98
CA ASP A 591 4.64 16.19 2.33
C ASP A 591 5.68 15.05 2.33
N ASP A 592 6.96 15.42 2.25
CA ASP A 592 8.07 14.46 2.20
C ASP A 592 8.10 13.57 3.46
N THR A 593 7.77 14.13 4.63
CA THR A 593 7.77 13.39 5.90
C THR A 593 6.64 12.37 5.95
N LEU A 594 5.44 12.74 5.52
CA LEU A 594 4.33 11.79 5.39
C LEU A 594 4.62 10.74 4.32
N ARG A 595 5.20 11.13 3.18
CA ARG A 595 5.60 10.20 2.13
C ARG A 595 6.56 9.15 2.66
N GLU A 596 7.60 9.55 3.39
CA GLU A 596 8.56 8.63 3.99
C GLU A 596 7.90 7.66 4.99
N ARG A 597 6.97 8.17 5.80
CA ARG A 597 6.22 7.33 6.75
C ARG A 597 5.26 6.35 6.07
N LEU A 598 4.75 6.70 4.89
CA LEU A 598 3.92 5.84 4.04
C LEU A 598 4.75 4.89 3.15
N LEU A 599 6.09 4.84 3.28
CA LEU A 599 6.92 3.85 2.59
C LEU A 599 6.77 2.46 3.21
N GLU A 600 6.51 2.40 4.52
CA GLU A 600 6.32 1.14 5.25
C GLU A 600 5.20 0.33 4.61
N ARG A 601 5.50 -0.91 4.23
CA ARG A 601 4.54 -1.79 3.57
C ARG A 601 3.44 -2.19 4.53
N ARG A 602 2.20 -2.10 4.04
CA ARG A 602 0.99 -2.44 4.79
C ARG A 602 0.00 -3.14 3.86
N LEU A 603 -1.03 -3.72 4.47
CA LEU A 603 -2.13 -4.30 3.72
C LEU A 603 -2.90 -3.18 2.97
N GLU A 604 -3.23 -3.43 1.72
CA GLU A 604 -4.15 -2.63 0.91
C GLU A 604 -5.27 -3.52 0.37
N ARG A 605 -6.49 -2.99 0.34
CA ARG A 605 -7.70 -3.70 -0.08
C ARG A 605 -7.91 -3.62 -1.59
N PHE A 606 -8.25 -4.76 -2.18
CA PHE A 606 -8.55 -4.93 -3.59
C PHE A 606 -9.81 -5.80 -3.76
N ILE A 607 -10.95 -5.19 -4.09
CA ILE A 607 -12.22 -5.88 -4.30
C ILE A 607 -12.58 -5.89 -5.80
N GLY A 608 -12.29 -6.99 -6.47
CA GLY A 608 -12.72 -7.18 -7.86
C GLY A 608 -14.23 -7.37 -8.02
N VAL A 609 -14.63 -8.01 -9.11
CA VAL A 609 -16.04 -8.36 -9.38
C VAL A 609 -16.60 -9.42 -8.42
N ILE A 610 -15.72 -10.10 -7.68
CA ILE A 610 -16.06 -11.08 -6.65
C ILE A 610 -15.65 -10.53 -5.29
N TYR A 611 -16.56 -10.61 -4.32
CA TYR A 611 -16.28 -10.24 -2.93
C TYR A 611 -16.75 -11.33 -1.96
N ARG A 612 -15.86 -11.77 -1.06
CA ARG A 612 -16.12 -12.79 -0.03
C ARG A 612 -15.73 -12.24 1.33
N PRO A 613 -16.66 -11.63 2.08
CA PRO A 613 -16.39 -11.06 3.40
C PRO A 613 -15.73 -12.07 4.36
N GLU A 614 -16.05 -13.35 4.23
CA GLU A 614 -15.60 -14.43 5.10
C GLU A 614 -14.09 -14.71 4.93
N THR A 615 -13.54 -14.46 3.74
CA THR A 615 -12.14 -14.73 3.41
C THR A 615 -11.34 -13.48 3.04
N GLU A 616 -11.93 -12.29 3.22
CA GLU A 616 -11.40 -11.01 2.73
C GLU A 616 -9.90 -10.80 3.00
N LEU A 617 -9.42 -11.05 4.22
CA LEU A 617 -8.00 -10.88 4.56
C LEU A 617 -7.06 -11.70 3.65
N ARG A 618 -7.50 -12.88 3.18
CA ARG A 618 -6.68 -13.77 2.34
C ARG A 618 -6.90 -13.53 0.84
N SER A 619 -8.09 -13.07 0.44
CA SER A 619 -8.48 -13.00 -0.98
C SER A 619 -8.53 -11.58 -1.54
N HIS A 620 -8.57 -10.57 -0.69
CA HIS A 620 -8.84 -9.18 -1.06
C HIS A 620 -7.91 -8.17 -0.39
N TYR A 621 -6.87 -8.63 0.31
CA TYR A 621 -5.78 -7.79 0.78
C TYR A 621 -4.46 -8.29 0.21
N ALA A 622 -3.55 -7.36 -0.07
CA ALA A 622 -2.18 -7.64 -0.46
C ALA A 622 -1.24 -6.59 0.14
N ASP A 623 0.03 -6.95 0.35
CA ASP A 623 1.04 -6.01 0.83
C ASP A 623 1.42 -4.99 -0.26
N ALA A 624 1.32 -3.71 0.05
CA ALA A 624 1.71 -2.61 -0.83
C ALA A 624 2.49 -1.52 -0.08
N SER A 625 3.23 -0.70 -0.82
CA SER A 625 3.77 0.58 -0.34
C SER A 625 3.01 1.72 -0.99
N LEU A 626 2.05 2.32 -0.27
CA LEU A 626 1.09 3.29 -0.82
C LEU A 626 1.80 4.47 -1.51
N SER A 627 2.87 4.96 -0.90
CA SER A 627 3.60 6.14 -1.39
C SER A 627 4.49 5.89 -2.60
N GLN A 628 4.83 4.63 -2.87
CA GLN A 628 5.59 4.25 -4.06
C GLN A 628 4.65 3.80 -5.18
N GLN A 629 3.48 3.25 -4.81
CA GLN A 629 2.46 2.79 -5.73
C GLN A 629 1.69 3.94 -6.38
N PHE A 630 1.37 5.01 -5.64
CA PHE A 630 0.56 6.14 -6.11
C PHE A 630 1.24 7.50 -5.91
N ASP A 631 0.91 8.47 -6.77
CA ASP A 631 1.24 9.89 -6.55
C ASP A 631 0.24 10.57 -5.61
N ALA A 632 -1.02 10.11 -5.63
CA ALA A 632 -2.08 10.62 -4.78
C ALA A 632 -3.10 9.53 -4.46
N PHE A 633 -3.83 9.72 -3.37
CA PHE A 633 -4.85 8.79 -2.91
C PHE A 633 -6.14 9.54 -2.57
N VAL A 634 -7.26 9.06 -3.08
CA VAL A 634 -8.59 9.62 -2.86
C VAL A 634 -9.36 8.69 -1.92
N TRP A 635 -9.88 9.26 -0.85
CA TRP A 635 -10.49 8.51 0.23
C TRP A 635 -11.98 8.82 0.38
N PHE A 636 -12.77 7.79 0.64
CA PHE A 636 -14.16 7.86 1.10
C PHE A 636 -14.35 6.87 2.25
N ASP A 637 -14.72 7.35 3.44
CA ASP A 637 -14.75 6.52 4.64
C ASP A 637 -15.89 5.48 4.62
N GLU A 638 -17.04 5.88 4.08
CA GLU A 638 -18.19 5.00 3.85
C GLU A 638 -18.69 5.17 2.41
N THR A 639 -18.98 4.05 1.75
CA THR A 639 -19.36 4.01 0.33
C THR A 639 -20.60 3.17 0.05
N ALA A 640 -21.29 3.42 -1.06
CA ALA A 640 -22.47 2.71 -1.50
C ALA A 640 -22.22 1.85 -2.76
N ALA A 641 -22.97 0.75 -2.88
CA ALA A 641 -22.98 -0.06 -4.09
C ALA A 641 -23.52 0.75 -5.28
N VAL A 642 -22.96 0.50 -6.47
CA VAL A 642 -23.53 1.04 -7.72
C VAL A 642 -24.97 0.58 -7.91
N THR A 643 -25.76 1.40 -8.61
CA THR A 643 -27.12 1.03 -9.02
C THR A 643 -27.09 0.54 -10.47
N PRO A 644 -27.30 -0.76 -10.74
CA PRO A 644 -27.37 -1.28 -12.10
C PRO A 644 -28.54 -0.68 -12.88
N LEU A 645 -28.42 -0.59 -14.19
CA LEU A 645 -29.50 -0.13 -15.05
C LEU A 645 -30.48 -1.28 -15.35
N GLY A 646 -31.64 -1.24 -14.68
CA GLY A 646 -32.78 -2.12 -14.95
C GLY A 646 -33.83 -1.55 -15.94
N PRO A 647 -34.87 -2.32 -16.30
CA PRO A 647 -35.92 -1.92 -17.25
C PRO A 647 -36.67 -0.62 -16.89
N GLU A 648 -36.78 -0.31 -15.61
CA GLU A 648 -37.47 0.88 -15.08
C GLU A 648 -36.75 2.22 -15.35
N HIS A 649 -35.52 2.19 -15.88
CA HIS A 649 -34.73 3.38 -16.19
C HIS A 649 -34.86 3.85 -17.66
N VAL A 650 -35.78 3.29 -18.43
CA VAL A 650 -36.07 3.68 -19.83
C VAL A 650 -36.99 4.92 -19.85
N GLY A 651 -36.43 6.10 -20.14
CA GLY A 651 -37.18 7.35 -20.27
C GLY A 651 -38.08 7.42 -21.53
N THR A 652 -39.12 8.25 -21.49
CA THR A 652 -40.01 8.46 -22.66
C THR A 652 -39.26 9.18 -23.79
N GLY A 653 -39.12 8.53 -24.94
CA GLY A 653 -38.36 9.04 -26.10
C GLY A 653 -36.90 8.57 -26.16
N VAL A 654 -36.46 7.80 -25.16
CA VAL A 654 -35.21 7.04 -25.16
C VAL A 654 -35.56 5.65 -25.73
N PRO A 655 -34.83 5.10 -26.72
CA PRO A 655 -35.09 3.74 -27.19
C PRO A 655 -34.96 2.74 -26.01
N ASP A 656 -35.63 1.59 -26.12
CA ASP A 656 -35.97 0.57 -25.09
C ASP A 656 -34.75 -0.18 -24.49
N THR A 657 -33.68 0.57 -24.29
CA THR A 657 -32.35 0.15 -24.63
C THR A 657 -31.35 1.06 -23.90
N TYR A 658 -31.43 1.21 -22.58
CA TYR A 658 -30.68 2.25 -21.87
C TYR A 658 -29.42 1.74 -21.11
N PRO A 659 -28.28 2.48 -21.15
CA PRO A 659 -28.11 3.56 -22.11
C PRO A 659 -28.05 3.00 -23.54
N LEU A 660 -27.82 1.68 -23.68
CA LEU A 660 -27.45 0.99 -24.92
C LEU A 660 -28.00 -0.44 -25.05
N GLY A 661 -29.30 -0.63 -25.14
CA GLY A 661 -29.84 -1.78 -25.87
C GLY A 661 -29.58 -1.55 -27.36
N LEU A 662 -28.49 -2.14 -27.79
CA LEU A 662 -28.24 -2.37 -29.19
C LEU A 662 -28.47 -3.87 -29.40
#